data_AF-A0A239RDR3-F1
#
_entry.id   AF-A0A239RDR3-F1
#
_cell.length_a   1.000
_cell.length_b   1.000
_cell.length_c   1.000
_cell.angle_alpha   90.00
_cell.angle_beta   90.00
_cell.angle_gamma   90.00
#
_symmetry.space_group_name_H-M   'P 1'
#
loop_
_entity.id
_entity.type
_entity.pdbx_description
1 polymer ?
#
loop_
_entity_poly.entity_id
_entity_poly.type
_entity_poly.pdbx_seq_one_letter_code
_entity_poly.pdbx_strand_id
1 'polypeptide(L)'
;MKEVEVNNIQKKSRLRKRQAGYAKNITAFANVRPGQAFYEEKHALMESLQTLNSSIQDKDESLDVEKMTTLRALYADSISKLDQLNRAINRKIGMYKKDRNVEEEEPSGKERKLTSEAMQNDLLANTLSKDLNAFDAAIKKGEEKTLSEIYESSRTVSYGVKKGSVLQNASGNQNSRIPLTIIDGEGHEVEGFFTPDKSNDKSKSPDDVIEDVIKKSIKKYGKAGSSLVSASKAKNIYDYISGNKEIYAILLSYHKEYSLANTEKMRKVISKMDEESPVDLRALLNTREKYNTFLNIMHDAAMADNARSILDEVDLADSGRLNRRNTAMSKMAEILGVPNIIAKSDNVKIKLGGKEFKGTFMKKADGADEKKYYKEPLFMEATFESAENLKLKKCVADLQVLDYICGNPDRHAANVMYNFKRRKDGTVVLDSIQGIDNDLSFGATDFEKDVKMKAAVKLEQMKVITRSMADRVMNLTTDSLKQIFYGYELTAEELQNMETRLKDLQNKIKKDNLEFGKGYGKGALIPGTIKVVEDDELEFMSFNDDLSMIGKKENLFNKVRRRTDGFKNIEKARIQLIDDYKSDVYDATIGNFPSIEKIYKEIDSDTVMLQGDQNKYNIMLRNIKELKEAMLSYKDPDCGKMSEQGETSQNLKDLVEKTRNALKEVNNYIYYKDSKKTGEDWRNDPNLNNPNRKPGKTERRYKHAIDAREALSKQMDVLMKLEEKAKQIGDYKNKERSMMEKVNKNMKLSEGYVDAFNSVRDENRYQTHKSRCEYELYEIHFDAVGARHDGNGAREFMANLRFDAGIGFAINSLRPEDRPALRDKMSQITGKKFEADEDLLKRSFATILVTSKLALMEKNKKYMLDKAEQSYLEHMQDIKLDNPKNYVSDLMNSNEFKRFFEENREDINYYLKSDKPEIGMPEKPEMGRIIRTFGLTCLDLHPERKAAKEAQKNKNKGNNHKALQNGKK
;
A
#
# COMPACT_ATOMS: atom_id res chain seq x y z
N MET A 1 -40.30 -10.66 -12.37
CA MET A 1 -40.55 -11.89 -11.59
C MET A 1 -39.24 -12.55 -11.11
N LYS A 2 -38.35 -13.04 -11.99
CA LYS A 2 -37.05 -13.64 -11.58
C LYS A 2 -36.21 -12.75 -10.65
N GLU A 3 -36.25 -11.42 -10.82
CA GLU A 3 -35.50 -10.45 -10.01
C GLU A 3 -36.04 -10.29 -8.57
N VAL A 4 -37.36 -10.26 -8.41
CA VAL A 4 -38.02 -10.29 -7.10
C VAL A 4 -37.76 -11.63 -6.41
N GLU A 5 -37.66 -12.70 -7.18
CA GLU A 5 -37.36 -14.05 -6.71
C GLU A 5 -35.92 -14.15 -6.19
N VAL A 6 -34.91 -13.65 -6.91
CA VAL A 6 -33.51 -13.62 -6.45
C VAL A 6 -33.33 -12.78 -5.19
N ASN A 7 -33.91 -11.57 -5.14
CA ASN A 7 -33.86 -10.73 -3.93
C ASN A 7 -34.55 -11.40 -2.73
N ASN A 8 -35.69 -12.06 -2.96
CA ASN A 8 -36.37 -12.82 -1.92
C ASN A 8 -35.57 -14.06 -1.48
N ILE A 9 -34.84 -14.72 -2.38
CA ILE A 9 -33.96 -15.85 -2.06
C ILE A 9 -32.76 -15.39 -1.21
N GLN A 10 -32.12 -14.27 -1.57
CA GLN A 10 -31.00 -13.72 -0.80
C GLN A 10 -31.43 -13.27 0.60
N LYS A 11 -32.60 -12.61 0.72
CA LYS A 11 -33.19 -12.24 2.02
C LYS A 11 -33.52 -13.45 2.88
N LYS A 12 -34.13 -14.50 2.31
CA LYS A 12 -34.42 -15.78 3.01
C LYS A 12 -33.15 -16.50 3.48
N SER A 13 -32.09 -16.51 2.66
CA SER A 13 -30.80 -17.12 3.01
C SER A 13 -30.15 -16.43 4.23
N ARG A 14 -30.21 -15.09 4.31
CA ARG A 14 -29.65 -14.30 5.42
C ARG A 14 -30.30 -14.64 6.76
N LEU A 15 -31.61 -14.86 6.79
CA LEU A 15 -32.36 -15.17 8.00
C LEU A 15 -32.13 -16.61 8.49
N ARG A 16 -32.09 -17.60 7.59
CA ARG A 16 -31.72 -19.00 7.92
C ARG A 16 -30.33 -19.12 8.52
N LYS A 17 -29.35 -18.39 7.98
CA LYS A 17 -27.98 -18.38 8.56
C LYS A 17 -27.94 -17.70 9.93
N ARG A 18 -28.90 -16.82 10.24
CA ARG A 18 -29.05 -16.21 11.56
C ARG A 18 -29.58 -17.21 12.58
N GLN A 19 -30.62 -17.97 12.22
CA GLN A 19 -31.10 -19.08 13.04
C GLN A 19 -29.98 -20.09 13.35
N ALA A 20 -29.16 -20.41 12.34
CA ALA A 20 -27.98 -21.26 12.51
C ALA A 20 -26.86 -20.61 13.36
N GLY A 21 -26.66 -19.30 13.26
CA GLY A 21 -25.65 -18.56 14.03
C GLY A 21 -26.00 -18.49 15.52
N TYR A 22 -27.24 -18.17 15.85
CA TYR A 22 -27.71 -18.26 17.23
C TYR A 22 -27.72 -19.71 17.76
N ALA A 23 -28.13 -20.71 16.96
CA ALA A 23 -28.03 -22.13 17.31
C ALA A 23 -26.58 -22.59 17.60
N LYS A 24 -25.58 -21.88 17.09
CA LYS A 24 -24.14 -22.10 17.38
C LYS A 24 -23.59 -21.26 18.53
N ASN A 25 -24.11 -20.04 18.74
CA ASN A 25 -23.84 -19.22 19.91
C ASN A 25 -24.29 -19.93 21.18
N ILE A 26 -25.45 -20.60 21.08
CA ILE A 26 -25.92 -21.61 21.99
C ILE A 26 -24.82 -22.62 22.30
N THR A 27 -24.15 -23.16 21.29
CA THR A 27 -23.07 -24.13 21.46
C THR A 27 -21.84 -23.53 22.16
N ALA A 28 -21.50 -22.27 21.90
CA ALA A 28 -20.36 -21.60 22.55
C ALA A 28 -20.55 -21.48 24.07
N PHE A 29 -21.78 -21.15 24.50
CA PHE A 29 -22.14 -21.13 25.92
C PHE A 29 -22.53 -22.51 26.48
N ALA A 30 -22.96 -23.45 25.63
CA ALA A 30 -23.25 -24.83 26.03
C ALA A 30 -21.99 -25.60 26.43
N ASN A 31 -20.81 -25.12 26.01
CA ASN A 31 -19.53 -25.65 26.47
C ASN A 31 -19.10 -25.14 27.85
N VAL A 32 -19.84 -24.18 28.43
CA VAL A 32 -19.56 -23.72 29.79
C VAL A 32 -19.98 -24.82 30.74
N ARG A 33 -19.06 -25.29 31.58
CA ARG A 33 -19.29 -26.41 32.51
C ARG A 33 -19.60 -25.89 33.91
N PRO A 34 -20.44 -26.58 34.70
CA PRO A 34 -20.58 -26.31 36.12
C PRO A 34 -19.20 -26.21 36.79
N GLY A 35 -18.97 -25.13 37.53
CA GLY A 35 -17.69 -24.82 38.18
C GLY A 35 -16.75 -23.89 37.40
N GLN A 36 -17.07 -23.54 36.15
CA GLN A 36 -16.35 -22.46 35.45
C GLN A 36 -16.81 -21.08 35.92
N ALA A 37 -15.92 -20.09 35.83
CA ALA A 37 -16.23 -18.71 36.20
C ALA A 37 -17.41 -18.18 35.36
N PHE A 38 -18.39 -17.59 36.07
CA PHE A 38 -19.62 -17.00 35.49
C PHE A 38 -20.53 -18.03 34.79
N TYR A 39 -20.51 -19.30 35.22
CA TYR A 39 -21.34 -20.36 34.61
C TYR A 39 -22.83 -19.97 34.59
N GLU A 40 -23.38 -19.53 35.72
CA GLU A 40 -24.80 -19.22 35.85
C GLU A 40 -25.20 -18.05 34.95
N GLU A 41 -24.42 -16.96 34.95
CA GLU A 41 -24.71 -15.79 34.11
C GLU A 41 -24.57 -16.11 32.62
N LYS A 42 -23.55 -16.90 32.24
CA LYS A 42 -23.35 -17.35 30.86
C LYS A 42 -24.48 -18.28 30.38
N HIS A 43 -24.93 -19.19 31.24
CA HIS A 43 -26.05 -20.08 30.94
C HIS A 43 -27.37 -19.32 30.79
N ALA A 44 -27.66 -18.39 31.70
CA ALA A 44 -28.87 -17.58 31.62
C ALA A 44 -28.90 -16.68 30.36
N LEU A 45 -27.75 -16.09 29.99
CA LEU A 45 -27.62 -15.35 28.74
C LEU A 45 -27.83 -16.26 27.53
N MET A 46 -27.25 -17.46 27.55
CA MET A 46 -27.43 -18.44 26.50
C MET A 46 -28.91 -18.74 26.26
N GLU A 47 -29.64 -19.12 27.32
CA GLU A 47 -31.09 -19.41 27.28
C GLU A 47 -31.88 -18.27 26.63
N SER A 48 -31.65 -17.04 27.10
CA SER A 48 -32.30 -15.83 26.55
C SER A 48 -32.03 -15.65 25.06
N LEU A 49 -30.77 -15.79 24.63
CA LEU A 49 -30.40 -15.69 23.21
C LEU A 49 -31.00 -16.83 22.37
N GLN A 50 -31.23 -18.03 22.94
CA GLN A 50 -31.93 -19.12 22.25
C GLN A 50 -33.38 -18.76 21.98
N THR A 51 -34.06 -18.25 23.00
CA THR A 51 -35.48 -17.88 22.90
C THR A 51 -35.64 -16.75 21.89
N LEU A 52 -34.80 -15.71 21.98
CA LEU A 52 -34.76 -14.63 21.01
C LEU A 52 -34.58 -15.15 19.58
N ASN A 53 -33.62 -16.04 19.37
CA ASN A 53 -33.37 -16.63 18.07
C ASN A 53 -34.56 -17.41 17.52
N SER A 54 -35.11 -18.31 18.32
CA SER A 54 -36.22 -19.17 17.90
C SER A 54 -37.46 -18.35 17.51
N SER A 55 -37.59 -17.14 18.07
CA SER A 55 -38.69 -16.21 17.78
C SER A 55 -38.48 -15.38 16.52
N ILE A 56 -37.24 -15.28 16.03
CA ILE A 56 -36.94 -14.67 14.74
C ILE A 56 -37.33 -15.70 13.66
N GLN A 57 -38.53 -15.52 13.08
CA GLN A 57 -39.07 -16.38 12.02
C GLN A 57 -38.15 -16.44 10.79
N ASP A 58 -38.31 -17.47 9.96
CA ASP A 58 -37.39 -17.86 8.89
C ASP A 58 -37.56 -17.08 7.57
N LYS A 59 -38.46 -16.09 7.54
CA LYS A 59 -38.72 -15.22 6.39
C LYS A 59 -38.67 -13.75 6.82
N ASP A 60 -38.11 -12.89 5.97
CA ASP A 60 -38.06 -11.42 6.12
C ASP A 60 -39.46 -10.83 5.85
N GLU A 61 -40.45 -11.34 6.57
CA GLU A 61 -41.85 -10.94 6.50
C GLU A 61 -42.05 -9.61 7.24
N SER A 62 -43.09 -8.89 6.83
CA SER A 62 -43.55 -7.70 7.55
C SER A 62 -43.92 -8.11 8.99
N LEU A 63 -43.38 -7.41 9.97
CA LEU A 63 -43.71 -7.58 11.37
C LEU A 63 -44.79 -6.57 11.74
N ASP A 64 -45.94 -7.07 12.18
CA ASP A 64 -46.96 -6.26 12.83
C ASP A 64 -46.51 -5.82 14.24
N VAL A 65 -47.30 -4.94 14.85
CA VAL A 65 -47.03 -4.37 16.18
C VAL A 65 -46.95 -5.44 17.28
N GLU A 66 -47.74 -6.51 17.19
CA GLU A 66 -47.77 -7.58 18.19
C GLU A 66 -46.50 -8.43 18.15
N LYS A 67 -46.09 -8.86 16.95
CA LYS A 67 -44.82 -9.58 16.73
C LYS A 67 -43.62 -8.73 17.13
N MET A 68 -43.60 -7.45 16.77
CA MET A 68 -42.55 -6.52 17.19
C MET A 68 -42.49 -6.38 18.71
N THR A 69 -43.64 -6.30 19.39
CA THR A 69 -43.71 -6.22 20.86
C THR A 69 -43.15 -7.47 21.53
N THR A 70 -43.43 -8.64 20.97
CA THR A 70 -42.87 -9.92 21.45
C THR A 70 -41.35 -9.94 21.30
N LEU A 71 -40.83 -9.59 20.12
CA LEU A 71 -39.38 -9.53 19.87
C LEU A 71 -38.70 -8.49 20.77
N ARG A 72 -39.30 -7.31 20.93
CA ARG A 72 -38.83 -6.26 21.85
C ARG A 72 -38.61 -6.81 23.27
N ALA A 73 -39.55 -7.58 23.80
CA ALA A 73 -39.44 -8.17 25.14
C ALA A 73 -38.24 -9.14 25.25
N LEU A 74 -38.02 -9.97 24.23
CA LEU A 74 -36.89 -10.90 24.18
C LEU A 74 -35.54 -10.18 24.07
N TYR A 75 -35.48 -9.11 23.29
CA TYR A 75 -34.30 -8.23 23.22
C TYR A 75 -33.99 -7.61 24.59
N ALA A 76 -35.01 -7.09 25.29
CA ALA A 76 -34.83 -6.50 26.61
C ALA A 76 -34.33 -7.52 27.66
N ASP A 77 -34.83 -8.76 27.62
CA ASP A 77 -34.33 -9.83 28.49
C ASP A 77 -32.86 -10.16 28.19
N SER A 78 -32.49 -10.34 26.91
CA SER A 78 -31.10 -10.63 26.53
C SER A 78 -30.12 -9.51 26.94
N ILE A 79 -30.52 -8.24 26.82
CA ILE A 79 -29.72 -7.10 27.30
C ILE A 79 -29.54 -7.18 28.83
N SER A 80 -30.62 -7.43 29.57
CA SER A 80 -30.56 -7.57 31.03
C SER A 80 -29.61 -8.69 31.48
N LYS A 81 -29.61 -9.84 30.77
CA LYS A 81 -28.69 -10.96 31.05
C LYS A 81 -27.23 -10.62 30.71
N LEU A 82 -26.99 -9.92 29.60
CA LEU A 82 -25.65 -9.39 29.26
C LEU A 82 -25.12 -8.46 30.35
N ASP A 83 -25.94 -7.51 30.82
CA ASP A 83 -25.56 -6.59 31.88
C ASP A 83 -25.24 -7.32 33.20
N GLN A 84 -25.97 -8.39 33.52
CA GLN A 84 -25.68 -9.23 34.68
C GLN A 84 -24.31 -9.90 34.56
N LEU A 85 -24.02 -10.51 33.41
CA LEU A 85 -22.73 -11.11 33.12
C LEU A 85 -21.59 -10.08 33.21
N ASN A 86 -21.76 -8.90 32.61
CA ASN A 86 -20.75 -7.85 32.66
C ASN A 86 -20.50 -7.29 34.06
N ARG A 87 -21.55 -7.13 34.88
CA ARG A 87 -21.36 -6.79 36.29
C ARG A 87 -20.56 -7.86 37.03
N ALA A 88 -20.80 -9.14 36.76
CA ALA A 88 -20.03 -10.24 37.36
C ALA A 88 -18.55 -10.21 36.92
N ILE A 89 -18.28 -10.02 35.62
CA ILE A 89 -16.93 -9.91 35.07
C ILE A 89 -16.19 -8.69 35.67
N ASN A 90 -16.81 -7.52 35.68
CA ASN A 90 -16.21 -6.29 36.20
C ASN A 90 -15.91 -6.37 37.70
N ARG A 91 -16.76 -7.04 38.49
CA ARG A 91 -16.45 -7.34 39.89
C ARG A 91 -15.18 -8.18 40.01
N LYS A 92 -15.01 -9.21 39.17
CA LYS A 92 -13.82 -10.06 39.17
C LYS A 92 -12.55 -9.33 38.72
N ILE A 93 -12.65 -8.45 37.72
CA ILE A 93 -11.56 -7.55 37.32
C ILE A 93 -11.16 -6.66 38.51
N GLY A 94 -12.14 -6.08 39.21
CA GLY A 94 -11.90 -5.27 40.41
C GLY A 94 -11.19 -6.04 41.54
N MET A 95 -11.46 -7.35 41.70
CA MET A 95 -10.72 -8.19 42.64
C MET A 95 -9.25 -8.35 42.23
N TYR A 96 -8.98 -8.67 40.95
CA TYR A 96 -7.60 -8.78 40.45
C TYR A 96 -6.82 -7.47 40.60
N LYS A 97 -7.47 -6.32 40.43
CA LYS A 97 -6.84 -5.01 40.66
C LYS A 97 -6.53 -4.74 42.13
N LYS A 98 -7.37 -5.21 43.07
CA LYS A 98 -7.13 -5.07 44.51
C LYS A 98 -6.03 -5.98 45.03
N ASP A 99 -5.91 -7.18 44.45
CA ASP A 99 -4.89 -8.16 44.83
C ASP A 99 -3.49 -7.77 44.31
N ARG A 100 -3.41 -6.79 43.39
CA ARG A 100 -2.16 -6.23 42.87
C ARG A 100 -1.80 -4.94 43.61
N ASN A 101 -0.53 -4.76 43.96
CA ASN A 101 -0.03 -3.45 44.37
C ASN A 101 -0.12 -2.51 43.17
N VAL A 102 -0.91 -1.44 43.32
CA VAL A 102 -1.50 -0.67 42.21
C VAL A 102 -0.49 0.21 41.48
N GLU A 103 0.70 0.44 42.03
CA GLU A 103 1.54 1.55 41.55
C GLU A 103 2.37 1.25 40.28
N GLU A 104 2.72 0.01 39.92
CA GLU A 104 3.69 -0.19 38.81
C GLU A 104 3.49 -1.41 37.89
N GLU A 105 2.53 -2.30 38.12
CA GLU A 105 2.44 -3.53 37.30
C GLU A 105 1.49 -3.42 36.09
N GLU A 106 1.76 -4.18 35.02
CA GLU A 106 0.81 -4.36 33.92
C GLU A 106 -0.37 -5.27 34.31
N PRO A 107 -1.55 -5.12 33.66
CA PRO A 107 -2.66 -6.07 33.78
C PRO A 107 -2.22 -7.52 33.55
N SER A 108 -2.58 -8.41 34.48
CA SER A 108 -2.33 -9.85 34.32
C SER A 108 -3.02 -10.37 33.06
N GLY A 109 -2.51 -11.45 32.44
CA GLY A 109 -3.16 -12.03 31.26
C GLY A 109 -4.64 -12.44 31.51
N LYS A 110 -4.98 -12.83 32.75
CA LYS A 110 -6.37 -13.11 33.15
C LYS A 110 -7.22 -11.83 33.18
N GLU A 111 -6.67 -10.73 33.69
CA GLU A 111 -7.32 -9.43 33.72
C GLU A 111 -7.57 -8.88 32.31
N ARG A 112 -6.55 -8.96 31.41
CA ARG A 112 -6.69 -8.56 30.00
C ARG A 112 -7.80 -9.34 29.30
N LYS A 113 -7.83 -10.66 29.49
CA LYS A 113 -8.85 -11.54 28.92
C LYS A 113 -10.25 -11.16 29.37
N LEU A 114 -10.47 -10.97 30.68
CA LEU A 114 -11.77 -10.55 31.21
C LEU A 114 -12.18 -9.15 30.75
N THR A 115 -11.22 -8.23 30.67
CA THR A 115 -11.48 -6.86 30.18
C THR A 115 -11.93 -6.89 28.72
N SER A 116 -11.28 -7.70 27.89
CA SER A 116 -11.68 -7.92 26.50
C SER A 116 -13.06 -8.57 26.38
N GLU A 117 -13.39 -9.53 27.24
CA GLU A 117 -14.71 -10.17 27.27
C GLU A 117 -15.82 -9.19 27.66
N ALA A 118 -15.59 -8.37 28.70
CA ALA A 118 -16.53 -7.33 29.13
C ALA A 118 -16.81 -6.31 28.01
N MET A 119 -15.76 -5.83 27.33
CA MET A 119 -15.88 -4.88 26.23
C MET A 119 -16.70 -5.44 25.05
N GLN A 120 -16.53 -6.73 24.72
CA GLN A 120 -17.31 -7.38 23.66
C GLN A 120 -18.79 -7.50 24.04
N ASN A 121 -19.07 -7.89 25.27
CA ASN A 121 -20.43 -7.97 25.79
C ASN A 121 -21.10 -6.57 25.83
N ASP A 122 -20.37 -5.52 26.21
CA ASP A 122 -20.89 -4.14 26.20
C ASP A 122 -21.22 -3.71 24.76
N LEU A 123 -20.39 -4.09 23.79
CA LEU A 123 -20.66 -3.80 22.39
C LEU A 123 -21.91 -4.52 21.88
N LEU A 124 -22.07 -5.80 22.23
CA LEU A 124 -23.27 -6.58 21.89
C LEU A 124 -24.51 -5.99 22.56
N ALA A 125 -24.46 -5.64 23.85
CA ALA A 125 -25.55 -5.01 24.58
C ALA A 125 -25.94 -3.66 23.95
N ASN A 126 -24.96 -2.83 23.57
CA ASN A 126 -25.19 -1.58 22.85
C ASN A 126 -25.86 -1.80 21.49
N THR A 127 -25.49 -2.87 20.80
CA THR A 127 -26.05 -3.24 19.49
C THR A 127 -27.50 -3.69 19.64
N LEU A 128 -27.80 -4.59 20.58
CA LEU A 128 -29.16 -5.03 20.90
C LEU A 128 -30.02 -3.87 21.41
N SER A 129 -29.45 -2.93 22.17
CA SER A 129 -30.17 -1.74 22.64
C SER A 129 -30.57 -0.80 21.49
N LYS A 130 -29.72 -0.66 20.46
CA LYS A 130 -30.09 0.08 19.25
C LYS A 130 -31.22 -0.61 18.48
N ASP A 131 -31.18 -1.95 18.40
CA ASP A 131 -32.27 -2.74 17.79
C ASP A 131 -33.59 -2.53 18.56
N LEU A 132 -33.53 -2.62 19.89
CA LEU A 132 -34.66 -2.37 20.79
C LEU A 132 -35.26 -0.98 20.58
N ASN A 133 -34.43 0.07 20.49
CA ASN A 133 -34.88 1.42 20.21
C ASN A 133 -35.54 1.56 18.82
N ALA A 134 -35.06 0.81 17.83
CA ALA A 134 -35.67 0.79 16.49
C ALA A 134 -37.04 0.09 16.50
N PHE A 135 -37.21 -0.98 17.29
CA PHE A 135 -38.51 -1.57 17.56
C PHE A 135 -39.45 -0.57 18.24
N ASP A 136 -39.00 0.10 19.31
CA ASP A 136 -39.79 1.09 20.05
C ASP A 136 -40.27 2.22 19.14
N ALA A 137 -39.39 2.69 18.24
CA ALA A 137 -39.74 3.72 17.27
C ALA A 137 -40.76 3.24 16.22
N ALA A 138 -40.69 1.98 15.77
CA ALA A 138 -41.64 1.41 14.81
C ALA A 138 -43.01 1.16 15.46
N ILE A 139 -43.03 0.53 16.64
CA ILE A 139 -44.23 0.26 17.44
C ILE A 139 -44.97 1.57 17.75
N LYS A 140 -44.25 2.60 18.25
CA LYS A 140 -44.84 3.91 18.58
C LYS A 140 -45.55 4.57 17.40
N LYS A 141 -45.08 4.31 16.17
CA LYS A 141 -45.68 4.86 14.95
C LYS A 141 -46.72 3.96 14.30
N GLY A 142 -46.89 2.72 14.80
CA GLY A 142 -47.72 1.71 14.14
C GLY A 142 -47.20 1.33 12.74
N GLU A 143 -45.89 1.48 12.50
CA GLU A 143 -45.27 1.12 11.21
C GLU A 143 -45.08 -0.40 11.15
N GLU A 144 -45.61 -1.06 10.13
CA GLU A 144 -45.17 -2.42 9.81
C GLU A 144 -43.78 -2.38 9.16
N LYS A 145 -42.86 -3.20 9.65
CA LYS A 145 -41.51 -3.28 9.12
C LYS A 145 -41.01 -4.71 9.07
N THR A 146 -40.23 -5.01 8.05
CA THR A 146 -39.40 -6.21 8.06
C THR A 146 -38.30 -6.09 9.10
N LEU A 147 -37.80 -7.24 9.56
CA LEU A 147 -36.70 -7.27 10.51
C LEU A 147 -35.43 -6.61 9.94
N SER A 148 -35.20 -6.76 8.63
CA SER A 148 -34.10 -6.09 7.92
C SER A 148 -34.19 -4.56 7.99
N GLU A 149 -35.39 -3.99 7.88
CA GLU A 149 -35.62 -2.54 7.97
C GLU A 149 -35.43 -2.01 9.40
N ILE A 150 -35.78 -2.82 10.41
CA ILE A 150 -35.48 -2.51 11.82
C ILE A 150 -33.96 -2.43 12.02
N TYR A 151 -33.20 -3.41 11.51
CA TYR A 151 -31.74 -3.37 11.64
C TYR A 151 -31.10 -2.24 10.88
N GLU A 152 -31.49 -2.01 9.62
CA GLU A 152 -31.01 -0.85 8.87
C GLU A 152 -31.26 0.44 9.65
N SER A 153 -32.46 0.61 10.21
CA SER A 153 -32.82 1.78 11.01
C SER A 153 -31.97 1.90 12.29
N SER A 154 -31.72 0.79 12.99
CA SER A 154 -30.91 0.76 14.22
C SER A 154 -29.43 1.09 14.00
N ARG A 155 -28.94 0.91 12.76
CA ARG A 155 -27.55 1.21 12.38
C ARG A 155 -27.41 2.55 11.67
N THR A 156 -28.52 3.27 11.46
CA THR A 156 -28.54 4.56 10.77
C THR A 156 -28.70 5.70 11.77
N VAL A 157 -27.80 6.68 11.73
CA VAL A 157 -27.83 7.88 12.58
C VAL A 157 -28.37 9.07 11.78
N SER A 158 -29.22 9.89 12.39
CA SER A 158 -29.66 11.14 11.76
C SER A 158 -28.72 12.27 12.14
N TYR A 159 -28.14 12.95 11.15
CA TYR A 159 -27.29 14.11 11.38
C TYR A 159 -27.88 15.39 10.78
N GLY A 160 -27.68 16.51 11.48
CA GLY A 160 -27.87 17.84 10.91
C GLY A 160 -26.73 18.17 9.93
N VAL A 161 -27.01 18.95 8.88
CA VAL A 161 -25.98 19.45 7.96
C VAL A 161 -25.82 20.95 8.19
N LYS A 162 -24.59 21.41 8.41
CA LYS A 162 -24.31 22.84 8.58
C LYS A 162 -24.66 23.59 7.29
N LYS A 163 -25.47 24.64 7.40
CA LYS A 163 -25.89 25.46 6.25
C LYS A 163 -24.67 26.04 5.53
N GLY A 164 -24.62 25.87 4.19
CA GLY A 164 -23.53 26.39 3.35
C GLY A 164 -22.25 25.54 3.34
N SER A 165 -22.19 24.42 4.08
CA SER A 165 -21.00 23.54 4.11
C SER A 165 -20.90 22.56 2.94
N VAL A 166 -21.95 22.42 2.13
CA VAL A 166 -21.98 21.52 0.98
C VAL A 166 -21.16 22.14 -0.14
N LEU A 167 -20.00 21.55 -0.45
CA LEU A 167 -19.19 21.98 -1.58
C LEU A 167 -19.57 21.19 -2.84
N GLN A 168 -19.05 21.61 -4.00
CA GLN A 168 -19.24 20.86 -5.25
C GLN A 168 -18.82 19.40 -5.10
N ASN A 169 -19.55 18.50 -5.76
CA ASN A 169 -19.30 17.06 -5.72
C ASN A 169 -17.84 16.75 -6.03
N ALA A 170 -17.16 16.09 -5.10
CA ALA A 170 -15.90 15.42 -5.38
C ALA A 170 -16.24 14.08 -6.04
N SER A 171 -16.06 13.98 -7.35
CA SER A 171 -16.24 12.71 -8.05
C SER A 171 -15.09 11.76 -7.69
N GLY A 172 -15.40 10.66 -6.99
CA GLY A 172 -14.52 9.48 -6.92
C GLY A 172 -14.79 8.54 -8.09
N ASN A 173 -13.85 7.62 -8.36
CA ASN A 173 -13.95 6.68 -9.48
C ASN A 173 -15.13 5.70 -9.33
N GLN A 174 -15.40 5.25 -8.10
CA GLN A 174 -16.48 4.30 -7.79
C GLN A 174 -17.74 4.99 -7.25
N ASN A 175 -17.57 6.04 -6.44
CA ASN A 175 -18.67 6.67 -5.70
C ASN A 175 -18.60 8.21 -5.78
N SER A 176 -19.78 8.86 -5.90
CA SER A 176 -19.89 10.31 -5.77
C SER A 176 -19.80 10.69 -4.29
N ARG A 177 -18.77 11.46 -3.91
CA ARG A 177 -18.54 11.90 -2.54
C ARG A 177 -18.89 13.39 -2.43
N ILE A 178 -19.81 13.71 -1.53
CA ILE A 178 -20.25 15.08 -1.26
C ILE A 178 -19.52 15.58 -0.01
N PRO A 179 -18.48 16.43 -0.15
CA PRO A 179 -17.86 17.08 1.02
C PRO A 179 -18.89 17.97 1.73
N LEU A 180 -19.07 17.74 3.03
CA LEU A 180 -19.97 18.52 3.88
C LEU A 180 -19.55 18.48 5.36
N THR A 181 -20.12 19.38 6.16
CA THR A 181 -19.98 19.39 7.61
C THR A 181 -21.29 18.97 8.26
N ILE A 182 -21.27 17.89 9.05
CA ILE A 182 -22.41 17.48 9.87
C ILE A 182 -22.32 18.08 11.26
N ILE A 183 -23.46 18.10 11.95
CA ILE A 183 -23.55 18.31 13.40
C ILE A 183 -23.84 16.94 14.01
N ASP A 184 -22.91 16.43 14.81
CA ASP A 184 -23.06 15.12 15.44
C ASP A 184 -24.08 15.15 16.60
N GLY A 185 -24.28 14.00 17.26
CA GLY A 185 -25.24 13.88 18.36
C GLY A 185 -24.90 14.71 19.60
N GLU A 186 -23.66 15.20 19.71
CA GLU A 186 -23.16 16.04 20.80
C GLU A 186 -23.19 17.54 20.42
N GLY A 187 -23.55 17.87 19.19
CA GLY A 187 -23.58 19.24 18.69
C GLY A 187 -22.25 19.71 18.09
N HIS A 188 -21.25 18.84 17.94
CA HIS A 188 -19.96 19.19 17.37
C HIS A 188 -20.01 19.20 15.84
N GLU A 189 -19.28 20.14 15.24
CA GLU A 189 -19.09 20.19 13.79
C GLU A 189 -18.05 19.15 13.35
N VAL A 190 -18.44 18.25 12.45
CA VAL A 190 -17.56 17.21 11.92
C VAL A 190 -17.48 17.31 10.40
N GLU A 191 -16.29 17.61 9.89
CA GLU A 191 -16.01 17.60 8.45
C GLU A 191 -15.90 16.16 7.93
N GLY A 192 -16.42 15.93 6.72
CA GLY A 192 -16.27 14.64 6.07
C GLY A 192 -16.89 14.58 4.68
N PHE A 193 -17.17 13.36 4.24
CA PHE A 193 -17.67 13.05 2.92
C PHE A 193 -18.93 12.19 3.05
N PHE A 194 -20.03 12.67 2.48
CA PHE A 194 -21.27 11.91 2.37
C PHE A 194 -21.35 11.21 1.01
N THR A 195 -21.59 9.91 1.05
CA THR A 195 -21.82 9.07 -0.13
C THR A 195 -23.27 8.61 -0.09
N PRO A 196 -24.16 9.14 -0.95
CA PRO A 196 -25.56 8.74 -0.95
C PRO A 196 -25.71 7.26 -1.31
N ASP A 197 -26.66 6.59 -0.65
CA ASP A 197 -27.10 5.26 -1.05
C ASP A 197 -27.76 5.40 -2.43
N LYS A 198 -27.07 5.03 -3.50
CA LYS A 198 -27.70 4.98 -4.82
C LYS A 198 -28.65 3.79 -4.84
N SER A 199 -29.93 4.08 -5.05
CA SER A 199 -30.98 3.07 -4.96
C SER A 199 -31.01 2.08 -6.13
N ASN A 200 -30.25 2.30 -7.23
CA ASN A 200 -30.45 1.57 -8.49
C ASN A 200 -29.29 1.61 -9.50
N ASP A 201 -28.04 1.92 -9.12
CA ASP A 201 -26.92 1.61 -10.03
C ASP A 201 -26.72 0.08 -9.96
N LYS A 202 -27.53 -0.68 -10.73
CA LYS A 202 -27.03 -1.94 -11.29
C LYS A 202 -25.65 -1.61 -11.81
N SER A 203 -24.64 -2.47 -11.60
CA SER A 203 -23.43 -2.31 -12.39
C SER A 203 -23.87 -2.15 -13.81
N LYS A 204 -23.54 -0.98 -14.35
CA LYS A 204 -23.56 -0.82 -15.78
C LYS A 204 -22.73 -1.98 -16.29
N SER A 205 -23.29 -2.78 -17.20
CA SER A 205 -22.47 -3.74 -17.93
C SER A 205 -21.28 -2.97 -18.53
N PRO A 206 -20.15 -3.61 -18.88
CA PRO A 206 -19.02 -2.89 -19.46
C PRO A 206 -19.49 -2.03 -20.64
N ASP A 207 -20.44 -2.57 -21.42
CA ASP A 207 -21.15 -1.88 -22.49
C ASP A 207 -21.88 -0.61 -22.03
N ASP A 208 -22.66 -0.67 -20.94
CA ASP A 208 -23.40 0.49 -20.42
C ASP A 208 -22.45 1.58 -19.86
N VAL A 209 -21.30 1.18 -19.29
CA VAL A 209 -20.31 2.16 -18.80
C VAL A 209 -19.64 2.83 -19.98
N ILE A 210 -19.20 2.05 -20.97
CA ILE A 210 -18.60 2.55 -22.21
C ILE A 210 -19.59 3.48 -22.90
N GLU A 211 -20.87 3.09 -23.00
CA GLU A 211 -21.90 3.92 -23.62
C GLU A 211 -22.13 5.24 -22.85
N ASP A 212 -22.12 5.21 -21.52
CA ASP A 212 -22.22 6.42 -20.70
C ASP A 212 -20.98 7.33 -20.83
N VAL A 213 -19.78 6.76 -20.86
CA VAL A 213 -18.52 7.48 -21.10
C VAL A 213 -18.53 8.12 -22.49
N ILE A 214 -19.00 7.41 -23.51
CA ILE A 214 -19.19 7.93 -24.87
C ILE A 214 -20.21 9.06 -24.86
N LYS A 215 -21.39 8.88 -24.25
CA LYS A 215 -22.44 9.92 -24.18
C LYS A 215 -21.92 11.19 -23.49
N LYS A 216 -21.22 11.04 -22.37
CA LYS A 216 -20.57 12.16 -21.65
C LYS A 216 -19.51 12.84 -22.50
N SER A 217 -18.70 12.06 -23.22
CA SER A 217 -17.65 12.58 -24.10
C SER A 217 -18.23 13.30 -25.32
N ILE A 218 -19.27 12.76 -25.97
CA ILE A 218 -19.97 13.46 -27.06
C ILE A 218 -20.55 14.79 -26.56
N LYS A 219 -21.17 14.78 -25.37
CA LYS A 219 -21.69 16.00 -24.74
C LYS A 219 -20.58 17.03 -24.46
N LYS A 220 -19.41 16.58 -24.05
CA LYS A 220 -18.25 17.44 -23.70
C LYS A 220 -17.50 17.97 -24.93
N TYR A 221 -17.31 17.15 -25.97
CA TYR A 221 -16.44 17.42 -27.12
C TYR A 221 -17.19 17.70 -28.44
N GLY A 222 -18.52 17.67 -28.43
CA GLY A 222 -19.36 18.02 -29.58
C GLY A 222 -19.07 17.19 -30.83
N LYS A 223 -18.86 17.87 -31.98
CA LYS A 223 -18.62 17.21 -33.28
C LYS A 223 -17.39 16.30 -33.29
N ALA A 224 -16.34 16.63 -32.54
CA ALA A 224 -15.15 15.79 -32.44
C ALA A 224 -15.48 14.45 -31.75
N GLY A 225 -16.21 14.50 -30.63
CA GLY A 225 -16.69 13.31 -29.93
C GLY A 225 -17.65 12.47 -30.77
N SER A 226 -18.60 13.09 -31.47
CA SER A 226 -19.52 12.35 -32.34
C SER A 226 -18.84 11.73 -33.56
N SER A 227 -17.78 12.37 -34.08
CA SER A 227 -17.03 11.86 -35.25
C SER A 227 -16.18 10.63 -34.95
N LEU A 228 -15.86 10.39 -33.68
CA LEU A 228 -15.06 9.25 -33.23
C LEU A 228 -15.88 7.99 -32.97
N VAL A 229 -17.21 8.11 -32.79
CA VAL A 229 -17.99 7.05 -32.16
C VAL A 229 -19.38 6.88 -32.76
N SER A 230 -19.57 5.81 -33.55
CA SER A 230 -20.80 5.01 -33.41
C SER A 230 -20.57 4.07 -32.22
N ALA A 231 -21.59 3.76 -31.42
CA ALA A 231 -21.44 2.92 -30.22
C ALA A 231 -20.69 1.59 -30.52
N SER A 232 -20.95 0.99 -31.70
CA SER A 232 -20.26 -0.20 -32.19
C SER A 232 -18.75 -0.01 -32.45
N LYS A 233 -18.32 1.13 -32.98
CA LYS A 233 -16.90 1.38 -33.30
C LYS A 233 -16.09 1.65 -32.04
N ALA A 234 -16.62 2.41 -31.09
CA ALA A 234 -15.92 2.61 -29.81
C ALA A 234 -15.87 1.35 -28.98
N LYS A 235 -16.90 0.50 -29.01
CA LYS A 235 -16.85 -0.83 -28.39
C LYS A 235 -15.73 -1.68 -28.99
N ASN A 236 -15.64 -1.80 -30.31
CA ASN A 236 -14.56 -2.57 -30.96
C ASN A 236 -13.15 -2.04 -30.63
N ILE A 237 -13.00 -0.72 -30.60
CA ILE A 237 -11.75 -0.05 -30.18
C ILE A 237 -11.44 -0.36 -28.72
N TYR A 238 -12.45 -0.32 -27.86
CA TYR A 238 -12.31 -0.62 -26.45
C TYR A 238 -11.94 -2.08 -26.20
N ASP A 239 -12.65 -3.02 -26.83
CA ASP A 239 -12.40 -4.46 -26.73
C ASP A 239 -10.97 -4.80 -27.20
N TYR A 240 -10.52 -4.14 -28.28
CA TYR A 240 -9.15 -4.26 -28.76
C TYR A 240 -8.12 -3.75 -27.74
N ILE A 241 -8.35 -2.58 -27.15
CA ILE A 241 -7.41 -1.97 -26.20
C ILE A 241 -7.39 -2.72 -24.86
N SER A 242 -8.55 -3.15 -24.34
CA SER A 242 -8.63 -3.97 -23.12
C SER A 242 -7.99 -5.34 -23.32
N GLY A 243 -8.04 -5.89 -24.54
CA GLY A 243 -7.27 -7.07 -24.94
C GLY A 243 -5.75 -6.87 -24.98
N ASN A 244 -5.27 -5.64 -25.19
CA ASN A 244 -3.85 -5.31 -25.26
C ASN A 244 -3.36 -4.62 -23.97
N LYS A 245 -2.87 -5.42 -23.02
CA LYS A 245 -2.42 -4.96 -21.69
C LYS A 245 -1.35 -3.86 -21.71
N GLU A 246 -0.48 -3.83 -22.73
CA GLU A 246 0.57 -2.81 -22.83
C GLU A 246 -0.03 -1.46 -23.22
N ILE A 247 -0.90 -1.43 -24.24
CA ILE A 247 -1.66 -0.24 -24.62
C ILE A 247 -2.54 0.25 -23.46
N TYR A 248 -3.21 -0.68 -22.79
CA TYR A 248 -4.05 -0.38 -21.63
C TYR A 248 -3.26 0.25 -20.47
N ALA A 249 -2.09 -0.32 -20.12
CA ALA A 249 -1.20 0.23 -19.11
C ALA A 249 -0.64 1.60 -19.51
N ILE A 250 -0.34 1.78 -20.81
CA ILE A 250 0.09 3.07 -21.37
C ILE A 250 -0.98 4.14 -21.17
N LEU A 251 -2.24 3.82 -21.48
CA LEU A 251 -3.36 4.76 -21.35
C LEU A 251 -3.64 5.11 -19.89
N LEU A 252 -3.60 4.14 -18.97
CA LEU A 252 -3.79 4.42 -17.54
C LEU A 252 -2.65 5.24 -16.93
N SER A 253 -1.40 4.98 -17.34
CA SER A 253 -0.22 5.55 -16.67
C SER A 253 0.28 6.85 -17.30
N TYR A 254 0.01 7.06 -18.60
CA TYR A 254 0.61 8.14 -19.38
C TYR A 254 -0.42 8.96 -20.18
N HIS A 255 -1.73 8.82 -19.92
CA HIS A 255 -2.78 9.60 -20.59
C HIS A 255 -2.43 11.09 -20.70
N LYS A 256 -1.96 11.68 -19.60
CA LYS A 256 -1.55 13.09 -19.56
C LYS A 256 -0.38 13.35 -20.50
N GLU A 257 0.70 12.56 -20.43
CA GLU A 257 1.86 12.71 -21.33
C GLU A 257 1.47 12.58 -22.81
N TYR A 258 0.60 11.61 -23.15
CA TYR A 258 0.17 11.39 -24.52
C TYR A 258 -0.78 12.47 -25.03
N SER A 259 -1.67 13.01 -24.19
CA SER A 259 -2.52 14.15 -24.57
C SER A 259 -1.70 15.41 -24.91
N LEU A 260 -0.48 15.49 -24.35
CA LEU A 260 0.48 16.57 -24.54
C LEU A 260 1.48 16.29 -25.68
N ALA A 261 1.61 15.03 -26.12
CA ALA A 261 2.58 14.63 -27.13
C ALA A 261 2.38 15.39 -28.46
N ASN A 262 3.48 15.64 -29.18
CA ASN A 262 3.41 16.22 -30.52
C ASN A 262 2.89 15.19 -31.54
N THR A 263 2.43 15.68 -32.71
CA THR A 263 1.76 14.86 -33.72
C THR A 263 2.63 13.69 -34.21
N GLU A 264 3.96 13.81 -34.15
CA GLU A 264 4.87 12.75 -34.56
C GLU A 264 4.98 11.63 -33.52
N LYS A 265 5.12 11.96 -32.23
CA LYS A 265 5.11 10.96 -31.14
C LYS A 265 3.73 10.30 -31.03
N MET A 266 2.65 11.06 -31.22
CA MET A 266 1.30 10.52 -31.38
C MET A 266 1.23 9.54 -32.55
N ARG A 267 1.72 9.92 -33.74
CA ARG A 267 1.76 9.04 -34.91
C ARG A 267 2.56 7.78 -34.67
N LYS A 268 3.70 7.82 -33.96
CA LYS A 268 4.48 6.61 -33.63
C LYS A 268 3.70 5.65 -32.74
N VAL A 269 2.99 6.17 -31.73
CA VAL A 269 2.15 5.33 -30.86
C VAL A 269 0.93 4.80 -31.63
N ILE A 270 0.24 5.66 -32.37
CA ILE A 270 -0.88 5.24 -33.22
C ILE A 270 -0.39 4.20 -34.22
N SER A 271 0.75 4.37 -34.87
CA SER A 271 1.29 3.41 -35.84
C SER A 271 1.52 2.03 -35.22
N LYS A 272 2.06 1.96 -34.00
CA LYS A 272 2.19 0.70 -33.26
C LYS A 272 0.83 0.09 -32.91
N MET A 273 -0.15 0.92 -32.52
CA MET A 273 -1.51 0.46 -32.22
C MET A 273 -2.28 0.03 -33.47
N ASP A 274 -1.99 0.66 -34.62
CA ASP A 274 -2.68 0.54 -35.90
C ASP A 274 -2.23 -0.68 -36.70
N GLU A 275 -0.96 -1.09 -36.58
CA GLU A 275 -0.43 -2.35 -37.17
C GLU A 275 -1.20 -3.59 -36.70
N GLU A 276 -1.84 -3.52 -35.53
CA GLU A 276 -2.57 -4.62 -34.90
C GLU A 276 -4.08 -4.35 -34.77
N SER A 277 -4.57 -3.15 -35.15
CA SER A 277 -5.96 -2.73 -34.94
C SER A 277 -6.88 -3.15 -36.09
N PRO A 278 -8.13 -3.61 -35.81
CA PRO A 278 -9.14 -3.87 -36.84
C PRO A 278 -9.74 -2.60 -37.47
N VAL A 279 -9.34 -1.42 -36.98
CA VAL A 279 -9.81 -0.10 -37.44
C VAL A 279 -8.59 0.76 -37.78
N ASP A 280 -8.64 1.47 -38.91
CA ASP A 280 -7.62 2.48 -39.28
C ASP A 280 -7.65 3.65 -38.29
N LEU A 281 -6.84 3.52 -37.24
CA LEU A 281 -6.70 4.51 -36.17
C LEU A 281 -6.03 5.77 -36.71
N ARG A 282 -5.20 5.69 -37.75
CA ARG A 282 -4.55 6.87 -38.35
C ARG A 282 -5.57 7.76 -39.04
N ALA A 283 -6.51 7.18 -39.79
CA ALA A 283 -7.60 7.91 -40.42
C ALA A 283 -8.59 8.47 -39.38
N LEU A 284 -8.87 7.70 -38.32
CA LEU A 284 -9.81 8.09 -37.27
C LEU A 284 -9.26 9.20 -36.37
N LEU A 285 -7.98 9.12 -36.00
CA LEU A 285 -7.28 10.03 -35.09
C LEU A 285 -6.43 11.05 -35.86
N ASN A 286 -6.93 11.49 -37.01
CA ASN A 286 -6.21 12.37 -37.94
C ASN A 286 -6.10 13.84 -37.51
N THR A 287 -6.78 14.23 -36.42
CA THR A 287 -6.61 15.53 -35.77
C THR A 287 -6.28 15.35 -34.30
N ARG A 288 -5.62 16.36 -33.71
CA ARG A 288 -5.23 16.35 -32.30
C ARG A 288 -6.46 16.35 -31.38
N GLU A 289 -7.52 17.08 -31.74
CA GLU A 289 -8.78 17.09 -30.98
C GLU A 289 -9.40 15.71 -30.94
N LYS A 290 -9.39 15.00 -32.07
CA LYS A 290 -9.90 13.63 -32.15
C LYS A 290 -9.05 12.66 -31.33
N TYR A 291 -7.73 12.77 -31.42
CA TYR A 291 -6.82 11.97 -30.61
C TYR A 291 -7.02 12.19 -29.10
N ASN A 292 -7.08 13.45 -28.64
CA ASN A 292 -7.29 13.76 -27.22
C ASN A 292 -8.67 13.30 -26.74
N THR A 293 -9.70 13.45 -27.58
CA THR A 293 -11.04 12.95 -27.26
C THR A 293 -11.04 11.42 -27.13
N PHE A 294 -10.36 10.71 -28.04
CA PHE A 294 -10.14 9.28 -27.96
C PHE A 294 -9.41 8.88 -26.68
N LEU A 295 -8.29 9.53 -26.34
CA LEU A 295 -7.55 9.24 -25.10
C LEU A 295 -8.42 9.41 -23.85
N ASN A 296 -9.24 10.47 -23.80
CA ASN A 296 -10.15 10.69 -22.67
C ASN A 296 -11.23 9.60 -22.57
N ILE A 297 -11.86 9.25 -23.69
CA ILE A 297 -12.85 8.15 -23.74
C ILE A 297 -12.20 6.85 -23.26
N MET A 298 -11.00 6.54 -23.76
CA MET A 298 -10.30 5.31 -23.45
C MET A 298 -9.83 5.25 -22.00
N HIS A 299 -9.33 6.37 -21.46
CA HIS A 299 -8.98 6.48 -20.05
C HIS A 299 -10.19 6.26 -19.15
N ASP A 300 -11.31 6.93 -19.42
CA ASP A 300 -12.52 6.80 -18.60
C ASP A 300 -13.10 5.37 -18.67
N ALA A 301 -13.06 4.74 -19.85
CA ALA A 301 -13.47 3.34 -20.02
C ALA A 301 -12.53 2.37 -19.28
N ALA A 302 -11.21 2.57 -19.37
CA ALA A 302 -10.23 1.78 -18.62
C ALA A 302 -10.38 1.93 -17.10
N MET A 303 -10.65 3.16 -16.61
CA MET A 303 -10.90 3.37 -15.18
C MET A 303 -12.14 2.62 -14.68
N ALA A 304 -13.19 2.58 -15.50
CA ALA A 304 -14.39 1.82 -15.18
C ALA A 304 -14.18 0.30 -15.19
N ASP A 305 -13.46 -0.22 -16.18
CA ASP A 305 -13.12 -1.64 -16.27
C ASP A 305 -12.19 -2.09 -15.16
N ASN A 306 -11.20 -1.28 -14.82
CA ASN A 306 -10.36 -1.52 -13.64
C ASN A 306 -11.22 -1.56 -12.36
N ALA A 307 -12.16 -0.63 -12.17
CA ALA A 307 -13.05 -0.64 -11.01
C ALA A 307 -13.90 -1.92 -10.94
N ARG A 308 -14.38 -2.42 -12.08
CA ARG A 308 -15.13 -3.67 -12.19
C ARG A 308 -14.27 -4.90 -11.94
N SER A 309 -13.12 -5.00 -12.60
CA SER A 309 -12.17 -6.11 -12.45
C SER A 309 -11.76 -6.30 -10.99
N ILE A 310 -11.58 -5.20 -10.27
CA ILE A 310 -11.34 -5.23 -8.82
C ILE A 310 -12.55 -5.76 -8.05
N LEU A 311 -13.79 -5.37 -8.38
CA LEU A 311 -14.99 -5.91 -7.76
C LEU A 311 -15.17 -7.41 -8.04
N ASP A 312 -14.92 -7.84 -9.27
CA ASP A 312 -14.96 -9.24 -9.70
C ASP A 312 -13.90 -10.08 -8.94
N GLU A 313 -12.71 -9.51 -8.69
CA GLU A 313 -11.64 -10.19 -7.96
C GLU A 313 -12.01 -10.53 -6.50
N VAL A 314 -12.84 -9.70 -5.86
CA VAL A 314 -13.36 -9.95 -4.50
C VAL A 314 -14.78 -10.51 -4.45
N ASP A 315 -15.35 -10.87 -5.60
CA ASP A 315 -16.72 -11.41 -5.75
C ASP A 315 -17.75 -10.54 -5.01
N LEU A 316 -17.61 -9.22 -5.19
CA LEU A 316 -18.56 -8.27 -4.64
C LEU A 316 -19.68 -8.07 -5.63
N ALA A 317 -20.82 -8.72 -5.36
CA ALA A 317 -22.01 -8.57 -6.19
C ALA A 317 -22.37 -7.09 -6.39
N ASP A 318 -22.58 -6.73 -7.65
CA ASP A 318 -22.84 -5.37 -8.14
C ASP A 318 -24.09 -4.68 -7.55
N SER A 319 -24.92 -5.41 -6.81
CA SER A 319 -26.11 -4.89 -6.12
C SER A 319 -25.87 -4.49 -4.66
N GLY A 320 -24.67 -4.72 -4.11
CA GLY A 320 -24.33 -4.35 -2.74
C GLY A 320 -24.08 -2.85 -2.60
N ARG A 321 -24.62 -2.22 -1.55
CA ARG A 321 -24.27 -0.83 -1.19
C ARG A 321 -22.81 -0.76 -0.74
N LEU A 322 -21.87 -0.66 -1.68
CA LEU A 322 -20.41 -0.71 -1.46
C LEU A 322 -19.99 0.23 -0.32
N ASN A 323 -20.58 1.43 -0.30
CA ASN A 323 -20.32 2.48 0.70
C ASN A 323 -20.57 2.04 2.15
N ARG A 324 -21.46 1.06 2.39
CA ARG A 324 -21.76 0.56 3.75
C ARG A 324 -20.65 -0.31 4.32
N ARG A 325 -19.73 -0.81 3.50
CA ARG A 325 -18.54 -1.53 3.95
C ARG A 325 -17.55 -0.64 4.68
N ASN A 326 -17.50 0.67 4.38
CA ASN A 326 -16.77 1.63 5.22
C ASN A 326 -17.30 1.63 6.66
N THR A 327 -18.62 1.64 6.80
CA THR A 327 -19.29 1.59 8.11
C THR A 327 -19.04 0.26 8.80
N ALA A 328 -19.10 -0.85 8.06
CA ALA A 328 -18.81 -2.18 8.60
C ALA A 328 -17.35 -2.28 9.08
N MET A 329 -16.39 -1.82 8.28
CA MET A 329 -14.98 -1.85 8.70
C MET A 329 -14.73 -0.94 9.90
N SER A 330 -15.35 0.25 9.94
CA SER A 330 -15.35 1.15 11.11
C SER A 330 -15.88 0.44 12.34
N LYS A 331 -16.96 -0.33 12.18
CA LYS A 331 -17.51 -1.11 13.27
C LYS A 331 -16.54 -2.21 13.71
N MET A 332 -15.91 -2.95 12.81
CA MET A 332 -14.89 -3.95 13.14
C MET A 332 -13.71 -3.33 13.91
N ALA A 333 -13.25 -2.15 13.51
CA ALA A 333 -12.19 -1.43 14.21
C ALA A 333 -12.60 -1.05 15.65
N GLU A 334 -13.86 -0.67 15.89
CA GLU A 334 -14.40 -0.48 17.25
C GLU A 334 -14.38 -1.79 18.06
N ILE A 335 -14.78 -2.92 17.48
CA ILE A 335 -14.78 -4.24 18.17
C ILE A 335 -13.36 -4.64 18.57
N LEU A 336 -12.40 -4.42 17.67
CA LEU A 336 -10.99 -4.65 17.91
C LEU A 336 -10.34 -3.58 18.78
N GLY A 337 -11.10 -2.57 19.24
CA GLY A 337 -10.66 -1.49 20.13
C GLY A 337 -9.57 -0.59 19.53
N VAL A 338 -9.61 -0.40 18.22
CA VAL A 338 -8.69 0.43 17.43
C VAL A 338 -9.45 1.39 16.49
N PRO A 339 -10.49 2.11 16.95
CA PRO A 339 -11.39 2.86 16.07
C PRO A 339 -10.70 3.97 15.25
N ASN A 340 -9.53 4.44 15.69
CA ASN A 340 -8.82 5.54 15.05
C ASN A 340 -7.89 5.11 13.90
N ILE A 341 -7.66 3.80 13.69
CA ILE A 341 -6.75 3.33 12.62
C ILE A 341 -7.37 3.38 11.23
N ILE A 342 -8.68 3.65 11.14
CA ILE A 342 -9.39 3.94 9.89
C ILE A 342 -10.28 5.18 10.07
N ALA A 343 -10.62 5.83 8.96
CA ALA A 343 -11.54 6.96 8.99
C ALA A 343 -12.94 6.49 9.38
N LYS A 344 -13.43 6.99 10.51
CA LYS A 344 -14.74 6.62 11.05
C LYS A 344 -15.84 6.89 10.02
N SER A 345 -16.67 5.90 9.78
CA SER A 345 -17.82 5.97 8.90
C SER A 345 -19.10 5.51 9.59
N ASP A 346 -20.18 6.28 9.40
CA ASP A 346 -21.52 5.99 9.91
C ASP A 346 -22.50 5.84 8.74
N ASN A 347 -23.48 4.94 8.87
CA ASN A 347 -24.67 4.98 8.01
C ASN A 347 -25.55 6.12 8.51
N VAL A 348 -25.95 7.03 7.63
CA VAL A 348 -26.61 8.27 8.04
C VAL A 348 -27.85 8.61 7.23
N LYS A 349 -28.75 9.35 7.86
CA LYS A 349 -29.80 10.15 7.21
C LYS A 349 -29.45 11.63 7.36
N ILE A 350 -29.40 12.34 6.25
CA ILE A 350 -29.18 13.78 6.22
C ILE A 350 -30.28 14.49 5.45
N LYS A 351 -30.58 15.75 5.83
CA LYS A 351 -31.55 16.58 5.12
C LYS A 351 -30.83 17.64 4.30
N LEU A 352 -30.89 17.53 2.98
CA LEU A 352 -30.30 18.49 2.03
C LEU A 352 -31.41 19.14 1.20
N GLY A 353 -31.51 20.47 1.24
CA GLY A 353 -32.51 21.20 0.46
C GLY A 353 -33.96 20.77 0.76
N GLY A 354 -34.25 20.39 2.01
CA GLY A 354 -35.57 19.92 2.43
C GLY A 354 -35.83 18.42 2.18
N LYS A 355 -35.00 17.73 1.38
CA LYS A 355 -35.13 16.30 1.08
C LYS A 355 -34.22 15.47 1.99
N GLU A 356 -34.73 14.33 2.47
CA GLU A 356 -33.94 13.37 3.23
C GLU A 356 -33.18 12.44 2.28
N PHE A 357 -31.89 12.22 2.56
CA PHE A 357 -31.03 11.31 1.84
C PHE A 357 -30.44 10.30 2.83
N LYS A 358 -30.43 9.02 2.45
CA LYS A 358 -29.70 7.96 3.14
C LYS A 358 -28.34 7.77 2.47
N GLY A 359 -27.32 7.40 3.23
CA GLY A 359 -25.99 7.13 2.71
C GLY A 359 -24.97 6.80 3.79
N THR A 360 -23.70 6.81 3.44
CA THR A 360 -22.58 6.70 4.38
C THR A 360 -21.91 8.07 4.54
N PHE A 361 -21.72 8.51 5.78
CA PHE A 361 -20.85 9.64 6.07
C PHE A 361 -19.52 9.12 6.62
N MET A 362 -18.43 9.45 5.94
CA MET A 362 -17.06 9.18 6.39
C MET A 362 -16.44 10.47 6.91
N LYS A 363 -16.02 10.48 8.17
CA LYS A 363 -15.25 11.58 8.75
C LYS A 363 -13.98 11.81 7.92
N LYS A 364 -13.60 13.08 7.76
CA LYS A 364 -12.32 13.43 7.16
C LYS A 364 -11.19 12.74 7.94
N ALA A 365 -10.38 11.97 7.21
CA ALA A 365 -9.28 11.24 7.78
C ALA A 365 -8.18 12.20 8.27
N ASP A 366 -7.50 11.82 9.35
CA ASP A 366 -6.36 12.53 9.89
C ASP A 366 -5.09 12.18 9.12
N GLY A 367 -4.26 13.19 8.86
CA GLY A 367 -3.02 13.05 8.12
C GLY A 367 -3.15 13.45 6.66
N ALA A 368 -2.08 13.21 5.90
CA ALA A 368 -1.95 13.64 4.52
C ALA A 368 -1.94 12.47 3.54
N ASP A 369 -2.54 12.71 2.37
CA ASP A 369 -2.57 11.80 1.23
C ASP A 369 -1.22 11.82 0.52
N GLU A 370 -0.67 10.63 0.24
CA GLU A 370 0.60 10.51 -0.48
C GLU A 370 0.59 11.23 -1.82
N LYS A 371 -0.54 11.34 -2.52
CA LYS A 371 -0.62 12.02 -3.82
C LYS A 371 -0.44 13.54 -3.70
N LYS A 372 -0.36 14.06 -2.47
CA LYS A 372 -0.21 15.47 -2.14
C LYS A 372 1.11 15.78 -1.43
N TYR A 373 2.14 14.94 -1.58
CA TYR A 373 3.47 15.17 -0.98
C TYR A 373 4.03 16.59 -1.22
N TYR A 374 3.73 17.22 -2.36
CA TYR A 374 4.25 18.53 -2.73
C TYR A 374 3.54 19.69 -2.00
N LYS A 375 2.40 19.39 -1.36
CA LYS A 375 1.67 20.34 -0.51
C LYS A 375 1.99 20.17 0.97
N GLU A 376 2.74 19.13 1.34
CA GLU A 376 2.95 18.71 2.72
C GLU A 376 4.45 18.70 3.05
N PRO A 377 5.00 19.80 3.60
CA PRO A 377 6.44 19.95 3.81
C PRO A 377 7.09 18.83 4.61
N LEU A 378 6.36 18.28 5.60
CA LEU A 378 6.84 17.22 6.47
C LEU A 378 7.07 15.89 5.75
N PHE A 379 6.28 15.58 4.71
CA PHE A 379 6.49 14.37 3.89
C PHE A 379 7.85 14.37 3.20
N MET A 380 8.29 15.55 2.78
CA MET A 380 9.58 15.74 2.13
C MET A 380 10.74 15.70 3.11
N GLU A 381 10.51 16.02 4.38
CA GLU A 381 11.56 16.05 5.42
C GLU A 381 11.71 14.73 6.16
N ALA A 382 10.77 13.80 5.99
CA ALA A 382 10.79 12.50 6.63
C ALA A 382 12.01 11.67 6.21
N THR A 383 12.56 10.92 7.15
CA THR A 383 13.64 9.97 6.94
C THR A 383 13.21 8.58 7.42
N PHE A 384 14.00 7.54 7.19
CA PHE A 384 13.65 6.20 7.65
C PHE A 384 13.44 6.11 9.17
N GLU A 385 14.18 6.93 9.93
CA GLU A 385 14.06 7.07 11.38
C GLU A 385 12.73 7.71 11.80
N SER A 386 12.08 8.48 10.91
CA SER A 386 10.74 9.03 11.17
C SER A 386 9.69 7.94 11.44
N ALA A 387 9.92 6.70 10.99
CA ALA A 387 9.03 5.56 11.24
C ALA A 387 9.35 4.79 12.53
N GLU A 388 10.48 5.07 13.19
CA GLU A 388 10.93 4.31 14.37
C GLU A 388 10.25 4.80 15.65
N ASN A 389 8.95 4.55 15.78
CA ASN A 389 8.22 4.77 17.02
C ASN A 389 7.16 3.70 17.26
N LEU A 390 6.97 3.35 18.52
CA LEU A 390 6.05 2.28 18.95
C LEU A 390 4.62 2.53 18.47
N LYS A 391 4.12 3.76 18.59
CA LYS A 391 2.73 4.10 18.22
C LYS A 391 2.45 3.78 16.74
N LEU A 392 3.34 4.19 15.83
CA LEU A 392 3.22 3.86 14.41
C LEU A 392 3.29 2.34 14.18
N LYS A 393 4.25 1.65 14.81
CA LYS A 393 4.41 0.19 14.68
C LYS A 393 3.12 -0.55 15.06
N LYS A 394 2.46 -0.11 16.16
CA LYS A 394 1.15 -0.62 16.58
C LYS A 394 0.06 -0.33 15.56
N CYS A 395 -0.07 0.92 15.09
CA CYS A 395 -1.05 1.27 14.06
C CYS A 395 -0.92 0.42 12.79
N VAL A 396 0.32 0.16 12.33
CA VAL A 396 0.58 -0.66 11.15
C VAL A 396 0.24 -2.13 11.41
N ALA A 397 0.67 -2.70 12.54
CA ALA A 397 0.34 -4.07 12.92
C ALA A 397 -1.19 -4.27 13.01
N ASP A 398 -1.87 -3.37 13.71
CA ASP A 398 -3.31 -3.44 13.96
C ASP A 398 -4.13 -3.25 12.66
N LEU A 399 -3.69 -2.37 11.75
CA LEU A 399 -4.37 -2.16 10.47
C LEU A 399 -4.27 -3.39 9.55
N GLN A 400 -3.14 -4.11 9.56
CA GLN A 400 -3.03 -5.36 8.81
C GLN A 400 -3.99 -6.44 9.32
N VAL A 401 -4.13 -6.55 10.65
CA VAL A 401 -5.09 -7.48 11.27
C VAL A 401 -6.52 -7.12 10.87
N LEU A 402 -6.86 -5.82 10.95
CA LEU A 402 -8.17 -5.33 10.55
C LEU A 402 -8.45 -5.57 9.06
N ASP A 403 -7.51 -5.22 8.18
CA ASP A 403 -7.62 -5.44 6.73
C ASP A 403 -7.79 -6.92 6.41
N TYR A 404 -7.10 -7.82 7.11
CA TYR A 404 -7.21 -9.25 6.89
C TYR A 404 -8.55 -9.83 7.32
N ILE A 405 -9.01 -9.55 8.56
CA ILE A 405 -10.30 -10.06 9.04
C ILE A 405 -11.43 -9.56 8.13
N CYS A 406 -11.39 -8.27 7.78
CA CYS A 406 -12.34 -7.66 6.86
C CYS A 406 -12.12 -8.12 5.41
N GLY A 407 -10.97 -8.69 5.05
CA GLY A 407 -10.63 -9.07 3.68
C GLY A 407 -10.56 -7.87 2.73
N ASN A 408 -9.94 -6.78 3.16
CA ASN A 408 -9.71 -5.62 2.32
C ASN A 408 -8.49 -5.85 1.41
N PRO A 409 -8.67 -5.97 0.08
CA PRO A 409 -7.57 -6.24 -0.82
C PRO A 409 -6.84 -4.96 -1.25
N ASP A 410 -7.40 -3.79 -0.98
CA ASP A 410 -7.02 -2.52 -1.60
C ASP A 410 -6.39 -1.53 -0.61
N ARG A 411 -5.63 -2.04 0.37
CA ARG A 411 -4.77 -1.21 1.21
C ARG A 411 -3.50 -0.81 0.47
N HIS A 412 -3.66 -0.11 -0.65
CA HIS A 412 -2.58 0.54 -1.36
C HIS A 412 -2.24 1.87 -0.71
N ALA A 413 -1.11 2.47 -1.08
CA ALA A 413 -0.57 3.60 -0.34
C ALA A 413 -1.41 4.89 -0.43
N ALA A 414 -2.23 5.07 -1.49
CA ALA A 414 -3.20 6.16 -1.58
C ALA A 414 -4.49 5.94 -0.77
N ASN A 415 -4.66 4.76 -0.17
CA ASN A 415 -5.75 4.44 0.76
C ASN A 415 -5.25 4.41 2.22
N VAL A 416 -4.15 5.12 2.46
CA VAL A 416 -3.54 5.34 3.78
C VAL A 416 -3.23 6.82 3.90
N MET A 417 -3.66 7.44 4.99
CA MET A 417 -3.30 8.79 5.38
C MET A 417 -2.16 8.73 6.38
N TYR A 418 -1.18 9.63 6.22
CA TYR A 418 0.05 9.63 7.00
C TYR A 418 0.11 10.87 7.89
N ASN A 419 0.17 10.69 9.21
CA ASN A 419 0.16 11.78 10.17
C ASN A 419 1.59 12.12 10.62
N PHE A 420 2.21 13.05 9.92
CA PHE A 420 3.54 13.56 10.28
C PHE A 420 3.45 14.68 11.31
N LYS A 421 4.38 14.69 12.26
CA LYS A 421 4.53 15.74 13.27
C LYS A 421 5.99 16.15 13.39
N ARG A 422 6.22 17.42 13.74
CA ARG A 422 7.54 17.88 14.19
C ARG A 422 7.63 17.79 15.70
N ARG A 423 8.66 17.11 16.21
CA ARG A 423 8.97 17.05 17.65
C ARG A 423 9.64 18.36 18.09
N LYS A 424 9.75 18.55 19.42
CA LYS A 424 10.36 19.74 20.01
C LYS A 424 11.83 19.95 19.60
N ASP A 425 12.54 18.88 19.31
CA ASP A 425 13.93 18.88 18.83
C ASP A 425 14.07 19.20 17.32
N GLY A 426 12.96 19.46 16.64
CA GLY A 426 12.93 19.76 15.21
C GLY A 426 12.86 18.53 14.31
N THR A 427 12.96 17.30 14.84
CA THR A 427 12.87 16.06 14.06
C THR A 427 11.44 15.82 13.57
N VAL A 428 11.31 15.26 12.36
CA VAL A 428 10.03 14.87 11.79
C VAL A 428 9.78 13.41 12.09
N VAL A 429 8.58 13.10 12.57
CA VAL A 429 8.15 11.72 12.86
C VAL A 429 6.81 11.43 12.23
N LEU A 430 6.65 10.21 11.72
CA LEU A 430 5.37 9.66 11.31
C LEU A 430 4.71 9.06 12.56
N ASP A 431 3.83 9.82 13.20
CA ASP A 431 3.24 9.49 14.51
C ASP A 431 2.18 8.38 14.40
N SER A 432 1.44 8.34 13.30
CA SER A 432 0.38 7.36 13.05
C SER A 432 -0.01 7.31 11.58
N ILE A 433 -0.80 6.29 11.23
CA ILE A 433 -1.46 6.16 9.93
C ILE A 433 -2.96 5.93 10.12
N GLN A 434 -3.74 6.26 9.11
CA GLN A 434 -5.17 5.97 9.08
C GLN A 434 -5.61 5.43 7.72
N GLY A 435 -6.26 4.26 7.69
CA GLY A 435 -6.82 3.68 6.48
C GLY A 435 -8.11 4.39 6.04
N ILE A 436 -8.29 4.53 4.73
CA ILE A 436 -9.52 5.03 4.10
C ILE A 436 -9.97 4.09 2.99
N ASP A 437 -11.11 4.38 2.36
CA ASP A 437 -11.57 3.70 1.14
C ASP A 437 -11.70 2.18 1.29
N ASN A 438 -12.65 1.77 2.11
CA ASN A 438 -12.85 0.38 2.50
C ASN A 438 -14.01 -0.30 1.74
N ASP A 439 -14.42 0.29 0.60
CA ASP A 439 -15.56 -0.12 -0.22
C ASP A 439 -15.42 -1.58 -0.75
N LEU A 440 -14.18 -2.07 -0.83
CA LEU A 440 -13.80 -3.41 -1.30
C LEU A 440 -13.62 -4.45 -0.19
N SER A 441 -13.92 -4.09 1.06
CA SER A 441 -13.86 -5.02 2.18
C SER A 441 -15.03 -6.01 2.15
N PHE A 442 -14.88 -7.10 2.90
CA PHE A 442 -15.87 -8.16 3.08
C PHE A 442 -16.20 -8.94 1.80
N GLY A 443 -15.22 -9.12 0.90
CA GLY A 443 -15.33 -9.97 -0.29
C GLY A 443 -15.80 -11.41 -0.04
N ALA A 444 -16.50 -11.98 -1.02
CA ALA A 444 -16.96 -13.38 -1.06
C ALA A 444 -15.92 -14.35 -1.68
N THR A 445 -14.81 -13.84 -2.19
CA THR A 445 -13.65 -14.64 -2.65
C THR A 445 -12.83 -15.22 -1.48
N ASP A 446 -12.19 -16.39 -1.67
CA ASP A 446 -11.16 -16.92 -0.75
C ASP A 446 -9.97 -15.95 -0.73
N PHE A 447 -9.88 -15.19 0.36
CA PHE A 447 -8.92 -14.10 0.48
C PHE A 447 -7.48 -14.60 0.45
N GLU A 448 -7.16 -15.84 0.83
CA GLU A 448 -5.77 -16.33 0.81
C GLU A 448 -5.37 -16.80 -0.58
N LYS A 449 -6.25 -17.51 -1.28
CA LYS A 449 -5.92 -18.20 -2.53
C LYS A 449 -6.19 -17.38 -3.79
N ASP A 450 -7.29 -16.65 -3.81
CA ASP A 450 -7.88 -16.18 -5.06
C ASP A 450 -7.69 -14.67 -5.27
N VAL A 451 -7.54 -13.89 -4.18
CA VAL A 451 -7.20 -12.46 -4.26
C VAL A 451 -5.72 -12.29 -4.62
N LYS A 452 -5.45 -11.73 -5.79
CA LYS A 452 -4.11 -11.49 -6.38
C LYS A 452 -3.64 -10.04 -6.27
N MET A 453 -4.48 -9.14 -5.75
CA MET A 453 -4.12 -7.74 -5.51
C MET A 453 -2.86 -7.64 -4.63
N LYS A 454 -1.82 -6.98 -5.14
CA LYS A 454 -0.56 -6.73 -4.41
C LYS A 454 -0.75 -5.94 -3.12
N ALA A 455 -1.88 -5.23 -3.01
CA ALA A 455 -2.22 -4.44 -1.84
C ALA A 455 -2.80 -5.30 -0.70
N ALA A 456 -3.27 -6.53 -0.96
CA ALA A 456 -3.78 -7.43 0.05
C ALA A 456 -2.66 -7.93 0.99
N VAL A 457 -2.93 -7.95 2.30
CA VAL A 457 -2.00 -8.50 3.30
C VAL A 457 -2.46 -9.89 3.70
N LYS A 458 -1.66 -10.91 3.35
CA LYS A 458 -1.89 -12.31 3.69
C LYS A 458 -1.35 -12.66 5.08
N LEU A 459 -1.80 -13.77 5.68
CA LEU A 459 -1.31 -14.22 6.99
C LEU A 459 0.22 -14.35 7.06
N GLU A 460 0.84 -14.92 6.03
CA GLU A 460 2.30 -15.13 5.98
C GLU A 460 3.11 -13.82 5.92
N GLN A 461 2.46 -12.67 5.67
CA GLN A 461 3.11 -11.37 5.51
C GLN A 461 3.06 -10.50 6.78
N MET A 462 2.16 -10.79 7.74
CA MET A 462 1.90 -9.91 8.88
C MET A 462 3.09 -9.74 9.84
N LYS A 463 3.93 -10.77 9.98
CA LYS A 463 5.10 -10.88 10.88
C LYS A 463 4.81 -10.77 12.38
N VAL A 464 4.12 -9.72 12.81
CA VAL A 464 3.87 -9.42 14.22
C VAL A 464 2.42 -9.04 14.46
N ILE A 465 1.95 -9.32 15.67
CA ILE A 465 0.70 -8.85 16.23
C ILE A 465 0.97 -8.42 17.67
N THR A 466 0.43 -7.26 18.08
CA THR A 466 0.58 -6.82 19.48
C THR A 466 -0.15 -7.80 20.40
N ARG A 467 0.35 -8.02 21.62
CA ARG A 467 -0.33 -8.87 22.60
C ARG A 467 -1.78 -8.46 22.81
N SER A 468 -2.03 -7.16 22.97
CA SER A 468 -3.39 -6.63 23.11
C SER A 468 -4.27 -6.97 21.92
N MET A 469 -3.79 -6.85 20.67
CA MET A 469 -4.59 -7.19 19.50
C MET A 469 -4.80 -8.70 19.39
N ALA A 470 -3.77 -9.52 19.67
CA ALA A 470 -3.89 -10.97 19.69
C ALA A 470 -4.94 -11.43 20.70
N ASP A 471 -4.93 -10.90 21.93
CA ASP A 471 -5.91 -11.24 22.95
C ASP A 471 -7.34 -10.89 22.49
N ARG A 472 -7.53 -9.71 21.89
CA ARG A 472 -8.84 -9.29 21.34
C ARG A 472 -9.30 -10.23 20.23
N VAL A 473 -8.45 -10.52 19.26
CA VAL A 473 -8.73 -11.47 18.16
C VAL A 473 -9.06 -12.85 18.71
N MET A 474 -8.31 -13.34 19.69
CA MET A 474 -8.50 -14.65 20.31
C MET A 474 -9.80 -14.74 21.10
N ASN A 475 -10.31 -13.62 21.63
CA ASN A 475 -11.58 -13.56 22.34
C ASN A 475 -12.78 -13.34 21.40
N LEU A 476 -12.57 -12.90 20.16
CA LEU A 476 -13.68 -12.72 19.21
C LEU A 476 -14.38 -14.05 18.93
N THR A 477 -15.71 -14.02 19.04
CA THR A 477 -16.58 -15.11 18.63
C THR A 477 -17.26 -14.75 17.32
N THR A 478 -17.30 -15.70 16.39
CA THR A 478 -17.90 -15.51 15.05
C THR A 478 -19.36 -15.09 15.12
N ASP A 479 -20.08 -15.61 16.12
CA ASP A 479 -21.51 -15.38 16.24
C ASP A 479 -21.84 -13.98 16.77
N SER A 480 -21.03 -13.43 17.69
CA SER A 480 -21.16 -12.04 18.12
C SER A 480 -20.92 -11.07 16.95
N LEU A 481 -19.92 -11.37 16.11
CA LEU A 481 -19.65 -10.58 14.91
C LEU A 481 -20.83 -10.62 13.94
N LYS A 482 -21.40 -11.80 13.66
CA LYS A 482 -22.61 -11.92 12.83
C LYS A 482 -23.73 -11.02 13.33
N GLN A 483 -24.00 -11.01 14.64
CA GLN A 483 -25.05 -10.17 15.21
C GLN A 483 -24.79 -8.67 15.00
N ILE A 484 -23.55 -8.24 15.19
CA ILE A 484 -23.16 -6.83 15.06
C ILE A 484 -23.25 -6.38 13.60
N PHE A 485 -22.86 -7.23 12.64
CA PHE A 485 -22.85 -6.89 11.22
C PHE A 485 -24.21 -7.03 10.52
N TYR A 486 -25.25 -7.51 11.20
CA TYR A 486 -26.61 -7.36 10.68
C TYR A 486 -26.99 -5.87 10.59
N GLY A 487 -27.65 -5.50 9.48
CA GLY A 487 -27.97 -4.11 9.15
C GLY A 487 -26.89 -3.38 8.34
N TYR A 488 -25.71 -3.98 8.16
CA TYR A 488 -24.65 -3.46 7.27
C TYR A 488 -24.76 -3.99 5.83
N GLU A 489 -25.82 -4.72 5.52
CA GLU A 489 -26.15 -5.29 4.20
C GLU A 489 -25.16 -6.30 3.60
N LEU A 490 -24.24 -6.81 4.42
CA LEU A 490 -23.37 -7.90 4.02
C LEU A 490 -24.19 -9.17 3.70
N THR A 491 -23.79 -9.88 2.64
CA THR A 491 -24.39 -11.17 2.29
C THR A 491 -23.98 -12.24 3.29
N ALA A 492 -24.72 -13.33 3.25
CA ALA A 492 -24.49 -14.46 4.12
C ALA A 492 -23.16 -15.20 3.79
N GLU A 493 -22.63 -15.02 2.58
CA GLU A 493 -21.37 -15.58 2.12
C GLU A 493 -20.19 -14.68 2.53
N GLU A 494 -20.32 -13.37 2.34
CA GLU A 494 -19.36 -12.36 2.82
C GLU A 494 -19.11 -12.49 4.33
N LEU A 495 -20.18 -12.67 5.12
CA LEU A 495 -20.07 -12.95 6.56
C LEU A 495 -19.38 -14.29 6.84
N GLN A 496 -19.65 -15.32 6.06
CA GLN A 496 -19.01 -16.64 6.25
C GLN A 496 -17.51 -16.56 5.99
N ASN A 497 -17.07 -15.79 4.99
CA ASN A 497 -15.66 -15.60 4.70
C ASN A 497 -14.94 -14.77 5.76
N MET A 498 -15.59 -13.73 6.30
CA MET A 498 -15.06 -13.01 7.47
C MET A 498 -14.81 -13.99 8.64
N GLU A 499 -15.74 -14.93 8.90
CA GLU A 499 -15.55 -15.94 9.95
C GLU A 499 -14.40 -16.89 9.66
N THR A 500 -14.27 -17.34 8.40
CA THR A 500 -13.16 -18.19 7.97
C THR A 500 -11.84 -17.47 8.21
N ARG A 501 -11.71 -16.21 7.76
CA ARG A 501 -10.51 -15.38 7.99
C ARG A 501 -10.21 -15.20 9.48
N LEU A 502 -11.23 -14.93 10.32
CA LEU A 502 -11.02 -14.84 11.77
C LEU A 502 -10.46 -16.16 12.34
N LYS A 503 -11.06 -17.31 11.97
CA LYS A 503 -10.62 -18.62 12.45
C LYS A 503 -9.21 -18.95 11.96
N ASP A 504 -8.89 -18.63 10.71
CA ASP A 504 -7.57 -18.86 10.13
C ASP A 504 -6.51 -18.04 10.87
N LEU A 505 -6.80 -16.76 11.15
CA LEU A 505 -5.91 -15.92 11.97
C LEU A 505 -5.75 -16.46 13.39
N GLN A 506 -6.83 -16.84 14.08
CA GLN A 506 -6.78 -17.43 15.42
C GLN A 506 -5.95 -18.72 15.44
N ASN A 507 -6.12 -19.58 14.45
CA ASN A 507 -5.37 -20.82 14.31
C ASN A 507 -3.89 -20.54 14.02
N LYS A 508 -3.60 -19.54 13.17
CA LYS A 508 -2.23 -19.11 12.85
C LYS A 508 -1.51 -18.60 14.08
N ILE A 509 -2.16 -17.71 14.85
CA ILE A 509 -1.62 -17.18 16.12
C ILE A 509 -1.32 -18.33 17.09
N LYS A 510 -2.24 -19.27 17.31
CA LYS A 510 -2.01 -20.41 18.21
C LYS A 510 -0.83 -21.26 17.78
N LYS A 511 -0.79 -21.64 16.50
CA LYS A 511 0.26 -22.48 15.92
C LYS A 511 1.63 -21.81 16.04
N ASP A 512 1.72 -20.54 15.63
CA ASP A 512 2.98 -19.82 15.62
C ASP A 512 3.45 -19.49 17.04
N ASN A 513 2.54 -19.18 17.98
CA ASN A 513 2.91 -18.95 19.37
C ASN A 513 3.49 -20.21 20.05
N LEU A 514 3.02 -21.41 19.67
CA LEU A 514 3.66 -22.67 20.09
C LEU A 514 5.08 -22.82 19.53
N GLU A 515 5.30 -22.37 18.29
CA GLU A 515 6.63 -22.36 17.68
C GLU A 515 7.57 -21.41 18.44
N PHE A 516 7.16 -20.16 18.67
CA PHE A 516 7.95 -19.20 19.43
C PHE A 516 8.22 -19.66 20.87
N GLY A 517 7.32 -20.46 21.46
CA GLY A 517 7.49 -21.12 22.76
C GLY A 517 8.65 -22.13 22.85
N LYS A 518 9.27 -22.52 21.73
CA LYS A 518 10.44 -23.43 21.69
C LYS A 518 11.77 -22.76 22.07
N GLY A 519 11.73 -21.50 22.53
CA GLY A 519 12.89 -20.77 23.06
C GLY A 519 13.43 -19.67 22.16
N TYR A 520 12.60 -19.12 21.26
CA TYR A 520 12.99 -17.96 20.45
C TYR A 520 12.99 -16.70 21.31
N GLY A 521 14.11 -15.97 21.30
CA GLY A 521 14.28 -14.75 22.11
C GLY A 521 13.41 -13.58 21.66
N LYS A 522 13.45 -12.49 22.45
CA LYS A 522 12.85 -11.20 22.07
C LYS A 522 13.48 -10.73 20.74
N GLY A 523 12.67 -10.14 19.86
CA GLY A 523 13.10 -9.66 18.54
C GLY A 523 13.19 -10.73 17.45
N ALA A 524 13.25 -12.03 17.77
CA ALA A 524 13.33 -13.09 16.76
C ALA A 524 12.04 -13.17 15.92
N LEU A 525 12.15 -13.30 14.60
CA LEU A 525 11.03 -13.45 13.67
C LEU A 525 11.27 -14.66 12.76
N ILE A 526 10.26 -15.53 12.61
CA ILE A 526 10.33 -16.69 11.70
C ILE A 526 9.57 -16.34 10.42
N PRO A 527 10.17 -16.46 9.21
CA PRO A 527 9.48 -16.16 7.96
C PRO A 527 8.14 -16.90 7.83
N GLY A 528 7.10 -16.19 7.39
CA GLY A 528 5.76 -16.77 7.23
C GLY A 528 4.99 -17.00 8.54
N THR A 529 5.51 -16.56 9.70
CA THR A 529 4.83 -16.65 10.99
C THR A 529 4.37 -15.28 11.50
N ILE A 530 3.46 -15.30 12.49
CA ILE A 530 2.95 -14.16 13.22
C ILE A 530 3.39 -14.30 14.67
N LYS A 531 4.36 -13.48 15.09
CA LYS A 531 4.79 -13.41 16.48
C LYS A 531 3.86 -12.51 17.28
N VAL A 532 3.39 -13.01 18.42
CA VAL A 532 2.73 -12.16 19.41
C VAL A 532 3.79 -11.45 20.24
N VAL A 533 3.85 -10.12 20.14
CA VAL A 533 4.88 -9.29 20.78
C VAL A 533 4.27 -8.38 21.84
N GLU A 534 4.99 -8.17 22.93
CA GLU A 534 4.68 -7.09 23.88
C GLU A 534 5.12 -5.73 23.32
N ASP A 535 4.64 -4.65 23.93
CA ASP A 535 4.91 -3.29 23.47
C ASP A 535 6.42 -2.94 23.56
N ASP A 536 7.11 -3.38 24.61
CA ASP A 536 8.56 -3.18 24.77
C ASP A 536 9.34 -3.89 23.66
N GLU A 537 9.02 -5.15 23.38
CA GLU A 537 9.64 -5.91 22.29
C GLU A 537 9.40 -5.26 20.93
N LEU A 538 8.17 -4.80 20.66
CA LEU A 538 7.85 -4.12 19.41
C LEU A 538 8.57 -2.78 19.27
N GLU A 539 8.79 -2.06 20.37
CA GLU A 539 9.55 -0.81 20.37
C GLU A 539 10.99 -1.03 19.89
N PHE A 540 11.64 -2.10 20.37
CA PHE A 540 13.00 -2.48 19.97
C PHE A 540 13.12 -3.03 18.54
N MET A 541 12.05 -3.57 17.96
CA MET A 541 12.08 -4.10 16.59
C MET A 541 12.21 -2.97 15.55
N SER A 542 13.25 -3.00 14.71
CA SER A 542 13.46 -2.01 13.66
C SER A 542 12.34 -2.06 12.62
N PHE A 543 11.72 -0.92 12.34
CA PHE A 543 10.74 -0.78 11.26
C PHE A 543 11.39 -1.11 9.90
N ASN A 544 12.65 -0.74 9.74
CA ASN A 544 13.41 -0.90 8.51
C ASN A 544 13.92 -2.33 8.29
N ASP A 545 14.38 -3.00 9.35
CA ASP A 545 15.11 -4.26 9.20
C ASP A 545 14.25 -5.45 9.62
N ASP A 546 13.63 -5.38 10.80
CA ASP A 546 12.90 -6.51 11.36
C ASP A 546 11.49 -6.63 10.77
N LEU A 547 10.75 -5.51 10.71
CA LEU A 547 9.32 -5.52 10.37
C LEU A 547 9.05 -5.43 8.86
N SER A 548 10.01 -4.95 8.06
CA SER A 548 9.86 -4.88 6.60
C SER A 548 10.43 -6.13 5.90
N MET A 549 9.80 -6.63 4.83
CA MET A 549 10.32 -7.75 4.03
C MET A 549 11.20 -7.27 2.87
N ILE A 550 12.26 -8.01 2.56
CA ILE A 550 13.00 -7.85 1.31
C ILE A 550 12.36 -8.81 0.28
N GLY A 551 11.88 -8.29 -0.85
CA GLY A 551 11.37 -9.11 -1.97
C GLY A 551 9.91 -8.87 -2.37
N LYS A 552 9.30 -9.84 -3.08
CA LYS A 552 7.98 -9.71 -3.74
C LYS A 552 6.76 -9.84 -2.81
N LYS A 553 6.93 -10.28 -1.56
CA LYS A 553 5.85 -10.45 -0.57
C LYS A 553 5.85 -9.26 0.39
N GLU A 554 5.39 -8.11 -0.08
CA GLU A 554 5.40 -6.88 0.72
C GLU A 554 4.25 -6.86 1.73
N ASN A 555 4.54 -6.45 2.96
CA ASN A 555 3.54 -6.20 4.00
C ASN A 555 3.25 -4.69 4.12
N LEU A 556 2.38 -4.28 5.06
CA LEU A 556 2.06 -2.86 5.24
C LEU A 556 3.25 -2.06 5.82
N PHE A 557 4.12 -2.69 6.62
CA PHE A 557 5.37 -2.06 7.07
C PHE A 557 6.24 -1.66 5.87
N ASN A 558 6.38 -2.53 4.85
CA ASN A 558 7.10 -2.17 3.62
C ASN A 558 6.51 -0.94 2.92
N LYS A 559 5.17 -0.87 2.83
CA LYS A 559 4.48 0.23 2.15
C LYS A 559 4.70 1.54 2.90
N VAL A 560 4.52 1.54 4.22
CA VAL A 560 4.71 2.72 5.07
C VAL A 560 6.17 3.17 5.08
N ARG A 561 7.12 2.24 5.17
CA ARG A 561 8.57 2.52 5.09
C ARG A 561 8.93 3.28 3.82
N ARG A 562 8.37 2.89 2.67
CA ARG A 562 8.61 3.58 1.40
C ARG A 562 8.10 5.03 1.37
N ARG A 563 7.29 5.44 2.34
CA ARG A 563 6.76 6.80 2.45
C ARG A 563 7.52 7.68 3.42
N THR A 564 8.39 7.09 4.23
CA THR A 564 9.36 7.84 5.02
C THR A 564 10.70 8.03 4.27
N ASP A 565 10.78 7.57 3.01
CA ASP A 565 11.88 7.86 2.09
C ASP A 565 11.68 9.26 1.48
N GLY A 566 12.03 10.29 2.27
CA GLY A 566 11.89 11.70 1.88
C GLY A 566 12.55 12.03 0.54
N PHE A 567 13.66 11.37 0.21
CA PHE A 567 14.32 11.54 -1.08
C PHE A 567 13.42 11.09 -2.24
N LYS A 568 12.89 9.87 -2.19
CA LYS A 568 11.93 9.40 -3.21
C LYS A 568 10.67 10.25 -3.26
N ASN A 569 10.24 10.81 -2.13
CA ASN A 569 9.08 11.71 -2.10
C ASN A 569 9.38 13.05 -2.79
N ILE A 570 10.55 13.65 -2.56
CA ILE A 570 10.99 14.87 -3.26
C ILE A 570 11.10 14.61 -4.76
N GLU A 571 11.68 13.48 -5.16
CA GLU A 571 11.82 13.16 -6.58
C GLU A 571 10.45 12.98 -7.25
N LYS A 572 9.51 12.27 -6.60
CA LYS A 572 8.13 12.18 -7.08
C LYS A 572 7.44 13.54 -7.13
N ALA A 573 7.65 14.40 -6.13
CA ALA A 573 7.16 15.77 -6.09
C ALA A 573 7.63 16.58 -7.29
N ARG A 574 8.91 16.50 -7.58
CA ARG A 574 9.53 17.16 -8.72
C ARG A 574 8.97 16.64 -10.04
N ILE A 575 8.86 15.32 -10.22
CA ILE A 575 8.29 14.71 -11.43
C ILE A 575 6.84 15.17 -11.63
N GLN A 576 6.00 15.09 -10.61
CA GLN A 576 4.60 15.51 -10.69
C GLN A 576 4.46 17.01 -10.99
N LEU A 577 5.26 17.86 -10.35
CA LEU A 577 5.28 19.29 -10.62
C LEU A 577 5.70 19.58 -12.07
N ILE A 578 6.70 18.87 -12.59
CA ILE A 578 7.13 19.00 -13.99
C ILE A 578 6.02 18.58 -14.95
N ASP A 579 5.30 17.50 -14.66
CA ASP A 579 4.20 17.03 -15.50
C ASP A 579 2.98 17.95 -15.43
N ASP A 580 2.68 18.51 -14.26
CA ASP A 580 1.67 19.56 -14.10
C ASP A 580 2.07 20.84 -14.83
N TYR A 581 3.34 21.24 -14.75
CA TYR A 581 3.87 22.40 -15.46
C TYR A 581 3.78 22.20 -16.99
N LYS A 582 4.18 21.04 -17.52
CA LYS A 582 4.04 20.73 -18.95
C LYS A 582 2.58 20.80 -19.41
N SER A 583 1.66 20.30 -18.60
CA SER A 583 0.22 20.36 -18.88
C SER A 583 -0.31 21.78 -18.91
N ASP A 584 0.05 22.60 -17.91
CA ASP A 584 -0.37 23.98 -17.86
C ASP A 584 0.24 24.81 -19.00
N VAL A 585 1.50 24.53 -19.39
CA VAL A 585 2.16 25.16 -20.55
C VAL A 585 1.38 24.85 -21.82
N TYR A 586 0.90 23.62 -21.96
CA TYR A 586 0.07 23.22 -23.08
C TYR A 586 -1.29 23.94 -23.07
N ASP A 587 -1.98 24.00 -21.93
CA ASP A 587 -3.24 24.70 -21.83
C ASP A 587 -3.08 26.20 -22.13
N ALA A 588 -1.97 26.80 -21.67
CA ALA A 588 -1.61 28.19 -21.94
C ALA A 588 -1.31 28.45 -23.42
N THR A 589 -0.63 27.53 -24.10
CA THR A 589 -0.20 27.74 -25.50
C THR A 589 -1.26 27.26 -26.47
N ILE A 590 -1.59 25.97 -26.46
CA ILE A 590 -2.51 25.33 -27.40
C ILE A 590 -3.96 25.54 -26.98
N GLY A 591 -4.28 25.37 -25.70
CA GLY A 591 -5.65 25.48 -25.19
C GLY A 591 -6.28 26.84 -25.43
N ASN A 592 -5.50 27.91 -25.22
CA ASN A 592 -5.95 29.29 -25.43
C ASN A 592 -5.75 29.81 -26.87
N PHE A 593 -5.04 29.07 -27.72
CA PHE A 593 -4.77 29.48 -29.11
C PHE A 593 -6.04 29.79 -29.91
N PRO A 594 -7.12 28.98 -29.88
CA PRO A 594 -8.33 29.27 -30.65
C PRO A 594 -9.00 30.60 -30.29
N SER A 595 -8.94 30.99 -29.01
CA SER A 595 -9.48 32.28 -28.55
C SER A 595 -8.68 33.44 -29.12
N ILE A 596 -7.35 33.36 -29.07
CA ILE A 596 -6.45 34.37 -29.64
C ILE A 596 -6.55 34.41 -31.17
N GLU A 597 -6.65 33.26 -31.84
CA GLU A 597 -6.82 33.17 -33.28
C GLU A 597 -8.17 33.77 -33.72
N LYS A 598 -9.25 33.51 -32.98
CA LYS A 598 -10.56 34.12 -33.22
C LYS A 598 -10.48 35.64 -33.14
N ILE A 599 -9.91 36.17 -32.06
CA ILE A 599 -9.72 37.62 -31.87
C ILE A 599 -8.88 38.20 -33.00
N TYR A 600 -7.77 37.54 -33.37
CA TYR A 600 -6.95 37.95 -34.49
C TYR A 600 -7.77 38.04 -35.79
N LYS A 601 -8.54 36.99 -36.14
CA LYS A 601 -9.37 36.98 -37.36
C LYS A 601 -10.45 38.06 -37.35
N GLU A 602 -11.10 38.30 -36.22
CA GLU A 602 -12.10 39.36 -36.05
C GLU A 602 -11.46 40.74 -36.27
N ILE A 603 -10.30 41.01 -35.65
CA ILE A 603 -9.57 42.26 -35.82
C ILE A 603 -9.07 42.45 -37.26
N ASP A 604 -8.50 41.40 -37.84
CA ASP A 604 -7.89 41.35 -39.18
C ASP A 604 -8.94 41.57 -40.31
N SER A 605 -10.15 41.04 -40.11
CA SER A 605 -11.27 41.27 -41.05
C SER A 605 -11.68 42.74 -41.18
N ASP A 606 -11.41 43.55 -40.15
CA ASP A 606 -11.74 44.99 -40.11
C ASP A 606 -10.56 45.90 -40.56
N THR A 607 -9.44 45.33 -41.05
CA THR A 607 -8.21 46.08 -41.41
C THR A 607 -8.04 46.48 -42.88
N VAL A 608 -8.79 45.92 -43.82
CA VAL A 608 -8.60 46.01 -45.30
C VAL A 608 -8.54 47.43 -45.92
N MET A 609 -8.70 48.51 -45.14
CA MET A 609 -8.87 49.89 -45.65
C MET A 609 -8.03 50.95 -44.92
N LEU A 610 -7.01 50.60 -44.14
CA LEU A 610 -6.16 51.58 -43.44
C LEU A 610 -4.77 51.63 -44.07
N GLN A 611 -4.57 52.52 -45.04
CA GLN A 611 -3.23 52.85 -45.53
C GLN A 611 -2.50 53.67 -44.46
N GLY A 612 -1.49 53.08 -43.82
CA GLY A 612 -0.59 53.74 -42.86
C GLY A 612 -0.21 52.86 -41.67
N ASP A 613 1.09 52.55 -41.54
CA ASP A 613 1.68 51.78 -40.42
C ASP A 613 1.56 52.48 -39.05
N GLN A 614 1.18 53.76 -39.04
CA GLN A 614 1.05 54.59 -37.82
C GLN A 614 -0.33 54.47 -37.13
N ASN A 615 -1.27 53.68 -37.67
CA ASN A 615 -2.58 53.54 -37.03
C ASN A 615 -2.49 52.68 -35.76
N LYS A 616 -2.90 53.22 -34.60
CA LYS A 616 -2.93 52.49 -33.31
C LYS A 616 -3.67 51.16 -33.38
N TYR A 617 -4.69 51.03 -34.24
CA TYR A 617 -5.38 49.74 -34.45
C TYR A 617 -4.50 48.71 -35.17
N ASN A 618 -3.69 49.15 -36.14
CA ASN A 618 -2.75 48.29 -36.86
C ASN A 618 -1.59 47.86 -35.95
N ILE A 619 -1.12 48.75 -35.07
CA ILE A 619 -0.09 48.43 -34.06
C ILE A 619 -0.60 47.35 -33.10
N MET A 620 -1.84 47.47 -32.62
CA MET A 620 -2.51 46.45 -31.81
C MET A 620 -2.61 45.11 -32.56
N LEU A 621 -3.09 45.11 -33.81
CA LEU A 621 -3.19 43.90 -34.64
C LEU A 621 -1.83 43.22 -34.85
N ARG A 622 -0.77 44.00 -35.12
CA ARG A 622 0.59 43.47 -35.30
C ARG A 622 1.08 42.72 -34.05
N ASN A 623 0.92 43.29 -32.87
CA ASN A 623 1.35 42.64 -31.62
C ASN A 623 0.52 41.38 -31.31
N ILE A 624 -0.79 41.39 -31.60
CA ILE A 624 -1.63 40.19 -31.48
C ILE A 624 -1.20 39.12 -32.49
N LYS A 625 -0.80 39.51 -33.70
CA LYS A 625 -0.26 38.60 -34.72
C LYS A 625 1.07 37.98 -34.28
N GLU A 626 2.00 38.78 -33.77
CA GLU A 626 3.29 38.30 -33.25
C GLU A 626 3.10 37.33 -32.08
N LEU A 627 2.18 37.61 -31.16
CA LEU A 627 1.80 36.68 -30.09
C LEU A 627 1.22 35.38 -30.67
N LYS A 628 0.29 35.48 -31.64
CA LYS A 628 -0.29 34.31 -32.31
C LYS A 628 0.80 33.44 -32.95
N GLU A 629 1.74 34.06 -33.66
CA GLU A 629 2.85 33.36 -34.32
C GLU A 629 3.80 32.73 -33.30
N ALA A 630 4.07 33.40 -32.18
CA ALA A 630 4.83 32.85 -31.07
C ALA A 630 4.13 31.62 -30.44
N MET A 631 2.83 31.72 -30.17
CA MET A 631 2.04 30.57 -29.68
C MET A 631 2.05 29.40 -30.69
N LEU A 632 2.13 29.70 -31.99
CA LEU A 632 2.24 28.70 -33.05
C LEU A 632 3.64 28.09 -33.20
N SER A 633 4.71 28.84 -32.90
CA SER A 633 6.09 28.35 -32.98
C SER A 633 6.48 27.56 -31.73
N TYR A 634 5.89 27.87 -30.58
CA TYR A 634 6.17 27.24 -29.29
C TYR A 634 5.24 26.06 -28.95
N LYS A 635 4.67 25.41 -29.97
CA LYS A 635 3.67 24.32 -29.84
C LYS A 635 4.16 23.03 -29.18
N ASP A 636 5.46 22.90 -28.92
CA ASP A 636 6.08 21.69 -28.38
C ASP A 636 6.24 21.82 -26.85
N PRO A 637 6.14 20.73 -26.05
CA PRO A 637 6.55 20.71 -24.64
C PRO A 637 7.92 21.35 -24.34
N ASP A 638 8.72 21.63 -25.36
CA ASP A 638 9.92 22.48 -25.32
C ASP A 638 9.69 23.93 -24.83
N CYS A 639 8.49 24.49 -24.99
CA CYS A 639 8.09 25.72 -24.29
C CYS A 639 8.23 25.55 -22.76
N GLY A 640 8.04 24.32 -22.28
CA GLY A 640 8.22 23.91 -20.89
C GLY A 640 9.56 23.22 -20.59
N LYS A 641 10.53 23.16 -21.52
CA LYS A 641 11.86 22.63 -21.20
C LYS A 641 12.56 23.58 -20.23
N MET A 642 12.68 23.16 -18.98
CA MET A 642 13.50 23.85 -18.00
C MET A 642 14.97 23.50 -18.23
N SER A 643 15.86 24.45 -17.94
CA SER A 643 17.27 24.12 -17.80
C SER A 643 17.47 23.10 -16.67
N GLU A 644 18.64 22.44 -16.64
CA GLU A 644 19.02 21.59 -15.50
C GLU A 644 18.98 22.36 -14.18
N GLN A 645 19.13 23.68 -14.22
CA GLN A 645 19.09 24.60 -13.08
C GLN A 645 17.67 25.05 -12.70
N GLY A 646 16.62 24.63 -13.44
CA GLY A 646 15.23 24.99 -13.14
C GLY A 646 14.82 26.38 -13.63
N GLU A 647 15.61 26.98 -14.52
CA GLU A 647 15.25 28.28 -15.10
C GLU A 647 14.13 28.14 -16.12
N THR A 648 13.24 29.13 -16.14
CA THR A 648 12.17 29.27 -17.15
C THR A 648 12.78 29.28 -18.54
N SER A 649 12.20 28.50 -19.47
CA SER A 649 12.65 28.48 -20.87
C SER A 649 12.61 29.89 -21.46
N GLN A 650 13.55 30.19 -22.36
CA GLN A 650 13.55 31.47 -23.08
C GLN A 650 12.24 31.68 -23.86
N ASN A 651 11.60 30.60 -24.31
CA ASN A 651 10.33 30.62 -25.03
C ASN A 651 9.16 31.09 -24.16
N LEU A 652 9.08 30.65 -22.89
CA LEU A 652 8.03 31.12 -21.99
C LEU A 652 8.23 32.60 -21.61
N LYS A 653 9.48 33.04 -21.38
CA LYS A 653 9.80 34.46 -21.16
C LYS A 653 9.37 35.32 -22.35
N ASP A 654 9.66 34.88 -23.57
CA ASP A 654 9.24 35.55 -24.80
C ASP A 654 7.71 35.58 -24.95
N LEU A 655 7.00 34.49 -24.63
CA LEU A 655 5.53 34.47 -24.60
C LEU A 655 4.94 35.47 -23.61
N VAL A 656 5.49 35.54 -22.39
CA VAL A 656 5.06 36.51 -21.37
C VAL A 656 5.27 37.93 -21.89
N GLU A 657 6.43 38.21 -22.48
CA GLU A 657 6.76 39.53 -23.03
C GLU A 657 5.83 39.91 -24.20
N LYS A 658 5.63 39.02 -25.16
CA LYS A 658 4.71 39.24 -26.29
C LYS A 658 3.27 39.41 -25.83
N THR A 659 2.82 38.64 -24.84
CA THR A 659 1.48 38.83 -24.24
C THR A 659 1.37 40.21 -23.58
N ARG A 660 2.41 40.64 -22.85
CA ARG A 660 2.46 41.95 -22.19
C ARG A 660 2.42 43.09 -23.21
N ASN A 661 3.17 42.97 -24.29
CA ASN A 661 3.23 43.95 -25.37
C ASN A 661 1.87 44.03 -26.11
N ALA A 662 1.26 42.89 -26.44
CA ALA A 662 -0.09 42.87 -27.02
C ALA A 662 -1.12 43.52 -26.10
N LEU A 663 -1.12 43.19 -24.81
CA LEU A 663 -2.05 43.77 -23.83
C LEU A 663 -1.83 45.29 -23.66
N LYS A 664 -0.57 45.74 -23.64
CA LYS A 664 -0.21 47.16 -23.61
C LYS A 664 -0.78 47.90 -24.82
N GLU A 665 -0.60 47.38 -26.02
CA GLU A 665 -1.09 48.05 -27.23
C GLU A 665 -2.62 48.01 -27.38
N VAL A 666 -3.28 46.94 -26.90
CA VAL A 666 -4.74 46.90 -26.75
C VAL A 666 -5.22 48.01 -25.81
N ASN A 667 -4.58 48.18 -24.64
CA ASN A 667 -4.94 49.23 -23.69
C ASN A 667 -4.66 50.64 -24.24
N ASN A 668 -3.55 50.83 -24.97
CA ASN A 668 -3.26 52.09 -25.67
C ASN A 668 -4.34 52.45 -26.69
N TYR A 669 -4.86 51.45 -27.41
CA TYR A 669 -5.95 51.66 -28.36
C TYR A 669 -7.28 52.02 -27.66
N ILE A 670 -7.64 51.29 -26.60
CA ILE A 670 -8.81 51.58 -25.78
C ILE A 670 -8.73 53.01 -25.23
N TYR A 671 -7.62 53.36 -24.59
CA TYR A 671 -7.38 54.71 -24.05
C TYR A 671 -7.46 55.79 -25.13
N TYR A 672 -6.84 55.56 -26.30
CA TYR A 672 -6.94 56.49 -27.42
C TYR A 672 -8.38 56.71 -27.86
N LYS A 673 -9.20 55.65 -27.89
CA LYS A 673 -10.63 55.76 -28.22
C LYS A 673 -11.42 56.46 -27.13
N ASP A 674 -11.11 56.20 -25.87
CA ASP A 674 -11.72 56.88 -24.72
C ASP A 674 -11.34 58.37 -24.65
N SER A 675 -10.17 58.77 -25.15
CA SER A 675 -9.69 60.17 -25.11
C SER A 675 -10.25 61.08 -26.22
N LYS A 676 -11.02 60.57 -27.18
CA LYS A 676 -11.47 61.31 -28.37
C LYS A 676 -12.93 61.75 -28.20
N LYS A 677 -13.15 63.02 -27.86
CA LYS A 677 -14.48 63.67 -27.71
C LYS A 677 -15.47 63.40 -28.85
N THR A 678 -15.03 63.40 -30.11
CA THR A 678 -15.90 63.17 -31.30
C THR A 678 -16.12 61.69 -31.64
N GLY A 679 -15.52 60.78 -30.87
CA GLY A 679 -15.70 59.33 -31.02
C GLY A 679 -16.70 58.73 -30.03
N GLU A 680 -17.40 59.56 -29.24
CA GLU A 680 -18.27 59.15 -28.14
C GLU A 680 -19.74 59.03 -28.54
N ASP A 681 -20.17 59.64 -29.65
CA ASP A 681 -21.58 59.71 -30.05
C ASP A 681 -22.24 58.32 -30.15
N TRP A 682 -21.49 57.31 -30.58
CA TRP A 682 -22.01 55.94 -30.68
C TRP A 682 -22.19 55.26 -29.32
N ARG A 683 -21.42 55.63 -28.28
CA ARG A 683 -21.57 55.07 -26.91
C ARG A 683 -22.81 55.60 -26.21
N ASN A 684 -23.19 56.82 -26.57
CA ASN A 684 -24.38 57.50 -26.07
C ASN A 684 -25.59 57.32 -27.01
N ASP A 685 -25.46 56.52 -28.08
CA ASP A 685 -26.57 56.22 -28.98
C ASP A 685 -27.65 55.42 -28.21
N PRO A 686 -28.87 55.95 -28.05
CA PRO A 686 -29.94 55.27 -27.32
C PRO A 686 -30.34 53.93 -27.94
N ASN A 687 -29.97 53.68 -29.20
CA ASN A 687 -30.19 52.42 -29.90
C ASN A 687 -29.03 51.41 -29.78
N LEU A 688 -28.01 51.66 -28.95
CA LEU A 688 -26.87 50.75 -28.77
C LEU A 688 -27.28 49.33 -28.37
N ASN A 689 -28.38 49.20 -27.62
CA ASN A 689 -28.93 47.92 -27.19
C ASN A 689 -29.92 47.29 -28.19
N ASN A 690 -30.15 47.90 -29.36
CA ASN A 690 -31.06 47.35 -30.37
C ASN A 690 -30.36 46.18 -31.09
N PRO A 691 -30.85 44.92 -30.97
CA PRO A 691 -30.21 43.76 -31.60
C PRO A 691 -30.22 43.81 -33.13
N ASN A 692 -31.03 44.69 -33.75
CA ASN A 692 -31.11 44.88 -35.20
C ASN A 692 -30.16 45.98 -35.73
N ARG A 693 -29.55 46.79 -34.84
CA ARG A 693 -28.59 47.82 -35.26
C ARG A 693 -27.29 47.14 -35.68
N LYS A 694 -26.82 47.42 -36.90
CA LYS A 694 -25.48 47.00 -37.33
C LYS A 694 -24.44 47.90 -36.66
N PRO A 695 -23.52 47.36 -35.84
CA PRO A 695 -22.55 48.18 -35.13
C PRO A 695 -21.63 48.89 -36.13
N GLY A 696 -21.36 50.17 -35.85
CA GLY A 696 -20.46 50.99 -36.66
C GLY A 696 -19.04 50.45 -36.64
N LYS A 697 -18.21 50.83 -37.62
CA LYS A 697 -16.81 50.38 -37.69
C LYS A 697 -16.00 50.72 -36.44
N THR A 698 -16.20 51.92 -35.87
CA THR A 698 -15.52 52.35 -34.64
C THR A 698 -15.97 51.52 -33.43
N GLU A 699 -17.26 51.26 -33.32
CA GLU A 699 -17.87 50.44 -32.26
C GLU A 699 -17.37 48.99 -32.31
N ARG A 700 -17.37 48.36 -33.49
CA ARG A 700 -16.83 47.00 -33.66
C ARG A 700 -15.36 46.91 -33.25
N ARG A 701 -14.53 47.84 -33.72
CA ARG A 701 -13.10 47.86 -33.38
C ARG A 701 -12.84 48.08 -31.89
N TYR A 702 -13.66 48.92 -31.24
CA TYR A 702 -13.59 49.08 -29.79
C TYR A 702 -13.97 47.79 -29.08
N LYS A 703 -15.06 47.14 -29.50
CA LYS A 703 -15.48 45.83 -28.98
C LYS A 703 -14.40 44.77 -29.16
N HIS A 704 -13.78 44.68 -30.33
CA HIS A 704 -12.64 43.78 -30.55
C HIS A 704 -11.50 44.03 -29.57
N ALA A 705 -11.19 45.29 -29.26
CA ALA A 705 -10.16 45.62 -28.29
C ALA A 705 -10.55 45.24 -26.85
N ILE A 706 -11.83 45.40 -26.47
CA ILE A 706 -12.34 44.93 -25.17
C ILE A 706 -12.23 43.39 -25.08
N ASP A 707 -12.69 42.67 -26.10
CA ASP A 707 -12.64 41.21 -26.16
C ASP A 707 -11.18 40.71 -26.14
N ALA A 708 -10.29 41.39 -26.87
CA ALA A 708 -8.84 41.14 -26.85
C ALA A 708 -8.24 41.36 -25.46
N ARG A 709 -8.58 42.46 -24.78
CA ARG A 709 -8.10 42.75 -23.43
C ARG A 709 -8.49 41.65 -22.46
N GLU A 710 -9.73 41.20 -22.48
CA GLU A 710 -10.21 40.15 -21.59
C GLU A 710 -9.46 38.83 -21.84
N ALA A 711 -9.34 38.41 -23.10
CA ALA A 711 -8.64 37.17 -23.44
C ALA A 711 -7.14 37.23 -23.12
N LEU A 712 -6.46 38.34 -23.45
CA LEU A 712 -5.03 38.54 -23.15
C LEU A 712 -4.75 38.64 -21.65
N SER A 713 -5.67 39.22 -20.86
CA SER A 713 -5.54 39.26 -19.40
C SER A 713 -5.63 37.85 -18.81
N LYS A 714 -6.62 37.05 -19.24
CA LYS A 714 -6.72 35.63 -18.85
C LYS A 714 -5.49 34.84 -19.25
N GLN A 715 -4.95 35.10 -20.45
CA GLN A 715 -3.72 34.48 -20.93
C GLN A 715 -2.52 34.85 -20.04
N MET A 716 -2.38 36.14 -19.71
CA MET A 716 -1.31 36.62 -18.82
C MET A 716 -1.38 35.96 -17.44
N ASP A 717 -2.56 35.86 -16.84
CA ASP A 717 -2.74 35.21 -15.53
C ASP A 717 -2.28 33.74 -15.55
N VAL A 718 -2.53 33.04 -16.65
CA VAL A 718 -2.05 31.66 -16.84
C VAL A 718 -0.53 31.62 -16.97
N LEU A 719 0.07 32.50 -17.78
CA LEU A 719 1.53 32.54 -17.98
C LEU A 719 2.28 32.93 -16.68
N MET A 720 1.74 33.85 -15.88
CA MET A 720 2.34 34.22 -14.59
C MET A 720 2.30 33.06 -13.59
N LYS A 721 1.23 32.26 -13.57
CA LYS A 721 1.16 31.03 -12.76
C LYS A 721 2.20 29.99 -13.20
N LEU A 722 2.52 29.93 -14.50
CA LEU A 722 3.57 29.07 -15.03
C LEU A 722 4.96 29.49 -14.56
N GLU A 723 5.28 30.79 -14.57
CA GLU A 723 6.56 31.28 -14.04
C GLU A 723 6.74 30.91 -12.55
N GLU A 724 5.68 31.07 -11.75
CA GLU A 724 5.71 30.70 -10.33
C GLU A 724 5.90 29.17 -10.14
N LYS A 725 5.23 28.34 -10.93
CA LYS A 725 5.45 26.88 -10.93
C LYS A 725 6.88 26.50 -11.34
N ALA A 726 7.45 27.22 -12.31
CA ALA A 726 8.83 26.99 -12.74
C ALA A 726 9.83 27.27 -11.62
N LYS A 727 9.64 28.39 -10.91
CA LYS A 727 10.42 28.73 -9.73
C LYS A 727 10.30 27.65 -8.64
N GLN A 728 9.08 27.18 -8.36
CA GLN A 728 8.86 26.10 -7.39
C GLN A 728 9.64 24.83 -7.77
N ILE A 729 9.66 24.43 -9.05
CA ILE A 729 10.46 23.27 -9.50
C ILE A 729 11.96 23.47 -9.24
N GLY A 730 12.49 24.68 -9.45
CA GLY A 730 13.86 25.04 -9.09
C GLY A 730 14.14 24.90 -7.59
N ASP A 731 13.23 25.37 -6.74
CA ASP A 731 13.33 25.25 -5.28
C ASP A 731 13.36 23.78 -4.82
N TYR A 732 12.57 22.91 -5.46
CA TYR A 732 12.57 21.47 -5.18
C TYR A 732 13.88 20.78 -5.55
N LYS A 733 14.51 21.14 -6.67
CA LYS A 733 15.85 20.62 -7.04
C LYS A 733 16.91 21.00 -6.01
N ASN A 734 16.86 22.24 -5.52
CA ASN A 734 17.77 22.69 -4.47
C ASN A 734 17.53 21.93 -3.15
N LYS A 735 16.27 21.68 -2.81
CA LYS A 735 15.89 20.88 -1.63
C LYS A 735 16.35 19.42 -1.77
N GLU A 736 16.21 18.82 -2.95
CA GLU A 736 16.69 17.47 -3.27
C GLU A 736 18.21 17.36 -3.05
N ARG A 737 18.98 18.32 -3.59
CA ARG A 737 20.44 18.38 -3.40
C ARG A 737 20.82 18.49 -1.93
N SER A 738 20.20 19.41 -1.19
CA SER A 738 20.44 19.58 0.25
C SER A 738 20.07 18.32 1.05
N MET A 739 19.00 17.62 0.67
CA MET A 739 18.62 16.37 1.30
C MET A 739 19.62 15.25 0.98
N MET A 740 20.10 15.13 -0.25
CA MET A 740 21.14 14.17 -0.62
C MET A 740 22.43 14.41 0.15
N GLU A 741 22.82 15.66 0.36
CA GLU A 741 23.96 16.00 1.21
C GLU A 741 23.73 15.57 2.67
N LYS A 742 22.52 15.79 3.22
CA LYS A 742 22.15 15.33 4.56
C LYS A 742 22.11 13.80 4.67
N VAL A 743 21.52 13.11 3.70
CA VAL A 743 21.45 11.65 3.66
C VAL A 743 22.86 11.07 3.53
N ASN A 744 23.71 11.60 2.65
CA ASN A 744 25.11 11.16 2.55
C ASN A 744 25.90 11.40 3.83
N LYS A 745 25.65 12.52 4.53
CA LYS A 745 26.24 12.81 5.84
C LYS A 745 25.72 11.85 6.91
N ASN A 746 24.41 11.58 6.92
CA ASN A 746 23.77 10.70 7.88
C ASN A 746 24.07 9.23 7.61
N MET A 747 24.23 8.78 6.36
CA MET A 747 24.65 7.41 6.03
C MET A 747 26.05 7.12 6.58
N LYS A 748 26.96 8.11 6.51
CA LYS A 748 28.29 8.01 7.14
C LYS A 748 28.23 7.97 8.68
N LEU A 749 27.20 8.57 9.29
CA LEU A 749 26.97 8.52 10.74
C LEU A 749 26.21 7.26 11.16
N SER A 750 25.30 6.77 10.31
CA SER A 750 24.47 5.60 10.54
C SER A 750 25.26 4.32 10.33
N GLU A 751 26.33 4.27 9.54
CA GLU A 751 27.26 3.13 9.58
C GLU A 751 27.72 2.89 11.02
N GLY A 752 28.14 3.94 11.75
CA GLY A 752 28.48 3.82 13.17
C GLY A 752 27.31 3.53 14.11
N TYR A 753 26.10 4.06 13.83
CA TYR A 753 24.92 3.83 14.68
C TYR A 753 24.24 2.49 14.42
N VAL A 754 24.24 1.99 13.18
CA VAL A 754 23.76 0.67 12.79
C VAL A 754 24.72 -0.38 13.32
N ASP A 755 26.03 -0.14 13.29
CA ASP A 755 26.99 -1.04 13.91
C ASP A 755 26.83 -1.06 15.44
N ALA A 756 26.62 0.09 16.09
CA ALA A 756 26.32 0.15 17.53
C ALA A 756 24.96 -0.45 17.90
N PHE A 757 23.91 -0.21 17.11
CA PHE A 757 22.58 -0.77 17.31
C PHE A 757 22.57 -2.26 17.03
N ASN A 758 23.25 -2.74 15.98
CA ASN A 758 23.43 -4.17 15.72
C ASN A 758 24.26 -4.81 16.82
N SER A 759 25.34 -4.18 17.29
CA SER A 759 26.15 -4.68 18.42
C SER A 759 25.31 -4.80 19.69
N VAL A 760 24.52 -3.77 20.04
CA VAL A 760 23.62 -3.78 21.21
C VAL A 760 22.42 -4.72 21.00
N ARG A 761 21.92 -4.86 19.77
CA ARG A 761 20.82 -5.77 19.40
C ARG A 761 21.29 -7.22 19.46
N ASP A 762 22.50 -7.51 18.99
CA ASP A 762 23.09 -8.83 19.02
C ASP A 762 23.53 -9.16 20.45
N GLU A 763 24.01 -8.19 21.25
CA GLU A 763 24.19 -8.36 22.69
C GLU A 763 22.87 -8.61 23.45
N ASN A 764 21.77 -7.92 23.08
CA ASN A 764 20.47 -8.06 23.75
C ASN A 764 19.64 -9.26 23.27
N ARG A 765 19.83 -9.72 22.02
CA ARG A 765 19.18 -10.95 21.50
C ARG A 765 19.74 -12.20 22.17
N TYR A 766 20.96 -12.13 22.71
CA TYR A 766 21.65 -13.32 23.22
C TYR A 766 22.32 -13.07 24.58
N GLN A 767 21.62 -13.42 25.66
CA GLN A 767 22.11 -13.29 27.04
C GLN A 767 23.36 -14.15 27.33
N THR A 768 23.63 -15.17 26.50
CA THR A 768 24.78 -16.07 26.64
C THR A 768 25.34 -16.52 25.28
N HIS A 769 26.62 -16.91 25.25
CA HIS A 769 27.24 -17.55 24.07
C HIS A 769 26.44 -18.76 23.58
N LYS A 770 25.87 -19.52 24.52
CA LYS A 770 24.98 -20.66 24.23
C LYS A 770 23.74 -20.25 23.43
N SER A 771 23.05 -19.19 23.83
CA SER A 771 21.88 -18.71 23.09
C SER A 771 22.21 -18.23 21.66
N ARG A 772 23.43 -17.70 21.43
CA ARG A 772 23.92 -17.33 20.08
C ARG A 772 24.07 -18.55 19.20
N CYS A 773 24.82 -19.53 19.70
CA CYS A 773 25.04 -20.80 19.03
C CYS A 773 23.71 -21.53 18.74
N GLU A 774 22.76 -21.51 19.67
CA GLU A 774 21.43 -22.07 19.46
C GLU A 774 20.67 -21.39 18.30
N TYR A 775 20.66 -20.06 18.27
CA TYR A 775 19.93 -19.30 17.27
C TYR A 775 20.51 -19.43 15.87
N GLU A 776 21.82 -19.24 15.72
CA GLU A 776 22.48 -19.39 14.42
C GLU A 776 22.30 -20.81 13.87
N LEU A 777 22.31 -21.84 14.73
CA LEU A 777 21.96 -23.20 14.31
C LEU A 777 20.51 -23.33 13.86
N TYR A 778 19.57 -22.61 14.47
CA TYR A 778 18.19 -22.56 14.00
C TYR A 778 18.07 -21.92 12.63
N GLU A 779 18.72 -20.78 12.39
CA GLU A 779 18.69 -20.15 11.06
C GLU A 779 19.25 -21.09 9.99
N ILE A 780 20.40 -21.72 10.25
CA ILE A 780 21.00 -22.69 9.32
C ILE A 780 20.08 -23.91 9.13
N HIS A 781 19.42 -24.38 10.20
CA HIS A 781 18.46 -25.49 10.10
C HIS A 781 17.22 -25.11 9.29
N PHE A 782 16.69 -23.90 9.49
CA PHE A 782 15.53 -23.40 8.77
C PHE A 782 15.81 -23.25 7.29
N ASP A 783 16.99 -22.77 6.91
CA ASP A 783 17.43 -22.75 5.52
C ASP A 783 17.43 -24.15 4.91
N ALA A 784 17.84 -25.18 5.67
CA ALA A 784 17.81 -26.57 5.23
C ALA A 784 16.39 -27.12 5.09
N VAL A 785 15.48 -26.80 6.00
CA VAL A 785 14.06 -27.19 5.92
C VAL A 785 13.36 -26.48 4.76
N GLY A 786 13.61 -25.17 4.56
CA GLY A 786 13.08 -24.41 3.44
C GLY A 786 13.53 -24.98 2.09
N ALA A 787 14.82 -25.33 1.97
CA ALA A 787 15.35 -25.94 0.76
C ALA A 787 14.71 -27.31 0.42
N ARG A 788 14.28 -28.09 1.42
CA ARG A 788 13.50 -29.33 1.21
C ARG A 788 12.14 -29.06 0.58
N HIS A 789 11.44 -28.03 1.07
CA HIS A 789 10.13 -27.66 0.57
C HIS A 789 10.17 -27.15 -0.88
N ASP A 790 11.28 -26.54 -1.29
CA ASP A 790 11.48 -26.04 -2.66
C ASP A 790 11.70 -27.17 -3.69
N GLY A 791 11.91 -28.42 -3.27
CA GLY A 791 12.16 -29.57 -4.15
C GLY A 791 13.51 -29.51 -4.91
N ASN A 792 14.39 -28.57 -4.59
CA ASN A 792 15.70 -28.42 -5.22
C ASN A 792 16.75 -29.23 -4.43
N GLY A 793 16.96 -30.48 -4.86
CA GLY A 793 17.87 -31.40 -4.17
C GLY A 793 19.32 -30.89 -4.01
N ALA A 794 19.81 -30.03 -4.92
CA ALA A 794 21.15 -29.43 -4.78
C ALA A 794 21.20 -28.35 -3.69
N ARG A 795 20.15 -27.53 -3.59
CA ARG A 795 20.02 -26.51 -2.54
C ARG A 795 19.85 -27.18 -1.17
N GLU A 796 19.02 -28.22 -1.10
CA GLU A 796 18.83 -29.03 0.10
C GLU A 796 20.16 -29.65 0.54
N PHE A 797 20.90 -30.28 -0.38
CA PHE A 797 22.19 -30.87 -0.08
C PHE A 797 23.18 -29.86 0.52
N MET A 798 23.31 -28.69 -0.10
CA MET A 798 24.21 -27.63 0.40
C MET A 798 23.76 -27.08 1.75
N ALA A 799 22.46 -26.94 1.99
CA ALA A 799 21.94 -26.48 3.25
C ALA A 799 22.16 -27.51 4.38
N ASN A 800 21.99 -28.80 4.10
CA ASN A 800 22.31 -29.87 5.05
C ASN A 800 23.81 -29.90 5.39
N LEU A 801 24.70 -29.71 4.40
CA LEU A 801 26.15 -29.60 4.66
C LEU A 801 26.47 -28.38 5.53
N ARG A 802 25.87 -27.22 5.27
CA ARG A 802 26.06 -26.04 6.12
C ARG A 802 25.59 -26.26 7.55
N PHE A 803 24.47 -26.97 7.73
CA PHE A 803 23.99 -27.35 9.06
C PHE A 803 24.97 -28.28 9.79
N ASP A 804 25.45 -29.32 9.11
CA ASP A 804 26.43 -30.25 9.67
C ASP A 804 27.75 -29.54 10.01
N ALA A 805 28.16 -28.54 9.22
CA ALA A 805 29.28 -27.67 9.57
C ALA A 805 28.98 -26.82 10.81
N GLY A 806 27.86 -26.09 10.79
CA GLY A 806 27.46 -25.18 11.87
C GLY A 806 27.42 -25.87 13.22
N ILE A 807 26.85 -27.08 13.31
CA ILE A 807 26.64 -27.76 14.59
C ILE A 807 27.95 -28.15 15.29
N GLY A 808 28.95 -28.63 14.55
CA GLY A 808 30.24 -28.94 15.16
C GLY A 808 31.00 -27.69 15.60
N PHE A 809 30.93 -26.57 14.86
CA PHE A 809 31.52 -25.30 15.29
C PHE A 809 30.79 -24.73 16.51
N ALA A 810 29.46 -24.77 16.52
CA ALA A 810 28.64 -24.23 17.61
C ALA A 810 28.83 -25.01 18.91
N ILE A 811 28.88 -26.35 18.85
CA ILE A 811 29.12 -27.17 20.03
C ILE A 811 30.53 -26.96 20.56
N ASN A 812 31.54 -26.89 19.67
CA ASN A 812 32.93 -26.78 20.11
C ASN A 812 33.34 -25.36 20.53
N SER A 813 32.59 -24.33 20.13
CA SER A 813 32.80 -22.96 20.63
C SER A 813 32.23 -22.71 22.03
N LEU A 814 31.39 -23.64 22.53
CA LEU A 814 30.85 -23.58 23.89
C LEU A 814 31.82 -24.14 24.93
N ARG A 815 31.65 -23.64 26.16
CA ARG A 815 32.28 -24.22 27.35
C ARG A 815 31.86 -25.69 27.49
N PRO A 816 32.76 -26.60 27.90
CA PRO A 816 32.48 -28.04 27.97
C PRO A 816 31.17 -28.41 28.67
N GLU A 817 30.80 -27.69 29.73
CA GLU A 817 29.56 -27.89 30.50
C GLU A 817 28.26 -27.55 29.74
N ASP A 818 28.33 -26.68 28.74
CA ASP A 818 27.18 -26.23 27.95
C ASP A 818 26.91 -27.12 26.72
N ARG A 819 27.90 -27.92 26.30
CA ARG A 819 27.88 -28.74 25.08
C ARG A 819 26.81 -29.84 25.07
N PRO A 820 26.63 -30.64 26.15
CA PRO A 820 25.63 -31.71 26.15
C PRO A 820 24.21 -31.16 25.96
N ALA A 821 23.90 -30.04 26.62
CA ALA A 821 22.59 -29.42 26.53
C ALA A 821 22.25 -28.93 25.11
N LEU A 822 23.21 -28.30 24.42
CA LEU A 822 23.01 -27.89 23.02
C LEU A 822 22.81 -29.11 22.11
N ARG A 823 23.62 -30.15 22.31
CA ARG A 823 23.57 -31.39 21.51
C ARG A 823 22.23 -32.11 21.67
N ASP A 824 21.74 -32.25 22.89
CA ASP A 824 20.46 -32.89 23.18
C ASP A 824 19.31 -32.09 22.57
N LYS A 825 19.35 -30.76 22.69
CA LYS A 825 18.34 -29.85 22.11
C LYS A 825 18.31 -29.96 20.58
N MET A 826 19.47 -29.91 19.93
CA MET A 826 19.55 -30.09 18.48
C MET A 826 19.10 -31.50 18.06
N SER A 827 19.37 -32.51 18.88
CA SER A 827 18.94 -33.89 18.58
C SER A 827 17.41 -33.99 18.57
N GLN A 828 16.75 -33.34 19.53
CA GLN A 828 15.29 -33.27 19.59
C GLN A 828 14.69 -32.54 18.39
N ILE A 829 15.33 -31.43 17.96
CA ILE A 829 14.80 -30.58 16.89
C ILE A 829 14.98 -31.21 15.52
N THR A 830 16.14 -31.83 15.28
CA THR A 830 16.48 -32.43 13.98
C THR A 830 16.08 -33.89 13.86
N GLY A 831 15.79 -34.56 14.98
CA GLY A 831 15.64 -36.02 15.04
C GLY A 831 16.93 -36.80 14.81
N LYS A 832 18.08 -36.13 14.68
CA LYS A 832 19.39 -36.77 14.47
C LYS A 832 20.11 -36.93 15.81
N LYS A 833 20.67 -38.10 16.07
CA LYS A 833 21.61 -38.28 17.18
C LYS A 833 22.98 -37.78 16.75
N PHE A 834 23.57 -36.87 17.50
CA PHE A 834 24.90 -36.33 17.20
C PHE A 834 26.02 -37.14 17.88
N GLU A 835 27.17 -37.20 17.20
CA GLU A 835 28.38 -37.94 17.59
C GLU A 835 29.11 -37.26 18.77
N ALA A 836 30.30 -37.76 19.13
CA ALA A 836 31.16 -37.09 20.10
C ALA A 836 31.64 -35.72 19.56
N ASP A 837 31.97 -34.78 20.45
CA ASP A 837 32.35 -33.40 20.08
C ASP A 837 33.47 -33.36 19.04
N GLU A 838 34.46 -34.25 19.17
CA GLU A 838 35.60 -34.33 18.26
C GLU A 838 35.18 -34.82 16.87
N ASP A 839 34.26 -35.78 16.77
CA ASP A 839 33.78 -36.30 15.48
C ASP A 839 32.91 -35.26 14.76
N LEU A 840 32.08 -34.52 15.51
CA LEU A 840 31.33 -33.39 14.97
C LEU A 840 32.27 -32.30 14.45
N LEU A 841 33.35 -32.00 15.17
CA LEU A 841 34.32 -31.02 14.74
C LEU A 841 35.05 -31.46 13.47
N LYS A 842 35.52 -32.71 13.42
CA LYS A 842 36.13 -33.31 12.22
C LYS A 842 35.17 -33.21 11.02
N ARG A 843 33.90 -33.58 11.23
CA ARG A 843 32.85 -33.49 10.23
C ARG A 843 32.65 -32.06 9.74
N SER A 844 32.67 -31.06 10.64
CA SER A 844 32.52 -29.66 10.27
C SER A 844 33.66 -29.14 9.40
N PHE A 845 34.91 -29.45 9.75
CA PHE A 845 36.07 -29.07 8.93
C PHE A 845 36.08 -29.76 7.57
N ALA A 846 35.77 -31.06 7.53
CA ALA A 846 35.63 -31.80 6.27
C ALA A 846 34.53 -31.18 5.39
N THR A 847 33.39 -30.82 6.00
CA THR A 847 32.27 -30.21 5.29
C THR A 847 32.61 -28.84 4.71
N ILE A 848 33.32 -28.02 5.47
CA ILE A 848 33.79 -26.72 5.01
C ILE A 848 34.75 -26.85 3.82
N LEU A 849 35.69 -27.79 3.86
CA LEU A 849 36.61 -28.06 2.75
C LEU A 849 35.85 -28.53 1.50
N VAL A 850 34.90 -29.45 1.66
CA VAL A 850 34.04 -29.96 0.56
C VAL A 850 33.22 -28.83 -0.06
N THR A 851 32.51 -28.04 0.75
CA THR A 851 31.66 -26.95 0.27
C THR A 851 32.47 -25.83 -0.39
N SER A 852 33.65 -25.52 0.15
CA SER A 852 34.58 -24.56 -0.46
C SER A 852 35.06 -25.02 -1.83
N LYS A 853 35.41 -26.31 -1.98
CA LYS A 853 35.79 -26.88 -3.27
C LYS A 853 34.64 -26.81 -4.28
N LEU A 854 33.43 -27.20 -3.89
CA LEU A 854 32.25 -27.14 -4.75
C LEU A 854 31.96 -25.71 -5.22
N ALA A 855 32.02 -24.72 -4.32
CA ALA A 855 31.81 -23.31 -4.64
C ALA A 855 32.86 -22.78 -5.63
N LEU A 856 34.14 -23.11 -5.43
CA LEU A 856 35.21 -22.71 -6.35
C LEU A 856 35.09 -23.40 -7.71
N MET A 857 34.71 -24.67 -7.76
CA MET A 857 34.45 -25.38 -9.02
C MET A 857 33.29 -24.77 -9.80
N GLU A 858 32.19 -24.40 -9.13
CA GLU A 858 31.06 -23.73 -9.77
C GLU A 858 31.46 -22.33 -10.25
N LYS A 859 32.19 -21.57 -9.43
CA LYS A 859 32.69 -20.25 -9.81
C LYS A 859 33.61 -20.36 -11.03
N ASN A 860 34.52 -21.33 -11.08
CA ASN A 860 35.43 -21.57 -12.20
C ASN A 860 34.69 -21.92 -13.51
N LYS A 861 33.53 -22.60 -13.42
CA LYS A 861 32.68 -22.87 -14.59
C LYS A 861 32.02 -21.61 -15.15
N LYS A 862 31.72 -20.63 -14.30
CA LYS A 862 31.01 -19.39 -14.66
C LYS A 862 31.96 -18.23 -14.98
N TYR A 863 33.11 -18.17 -14.30
CA TYR A 863 34.05 -17.06 -14.29
C TYR A 863 35.49 -17.56 -14.16
N MET A 864 36.46 -16.78 -14.64
CA MET A 864 37.87 -17.02 -14.30
C MET A 864 38.10 -16.75 -12.81
N LEU A 865 38.67 -17.73 -12.09
CA LEU A 865 39.08 -17.54 -10.70
C LEU A 865 40.24 -16.55 -10.61
N ASP A 866 40.30 -15.79 -9.52
CA ASP A 866 41.51 -15.01 -9.22
C ASP A 866 42.68 -15.93 -8.82
N LYS A 867 43.88 -15.36 -8.74
CA LYS A 867 45.10 -16.14 -8.44
C LYS A 867 45.06 -16.84 -7.08
N ALA A 868 44.41 -16.24 -6.08
CA ALA A 868 44.31 -16.84 -4.75
C ALA A 868 43.29 -17.99 -4.75
N GLU A 869 42.14 -17.78 -5.39
CA GLU A 869 41.08 -18.77 -5.55
C GLU A 869 41.54 -19.98 -6.37
N GLN A 870 42.29 -19.75 -7.44
CA GLN A 870 42.91 -20.83 -8.22
C GLN A 870 43.85 -21.65 -7.34
N SER A 871 44.69 -20.98 -6.53
CA SER A 871 45.58 -21.65 -5.59
C SER A 871 44.81 -22.44 -4.53
N TYR A 872 43.67 -21.95 -4.04
CA TYR A 872 42.83 -22.68 -3.10
C TYR A 872 42.22 -23.94 -3.74
N LEU A 873 41.74 -23.84 -4.98
CA LEU A 873 41.21 -24.99 -5.70
C LEU A 873 42.29 -26.07 -5.92
N GLU A 874 43.52 -25.67 -6.25
CA GLU A 874 44.67 -26.57 -6.35
C GLU A 874 44.98 -27.27 -5.02
N HIS A 875 44.92 -26.54 -3.89
CA HIS A 875 45.15 -27.11 -2.56
C HIS A 875 44.07 -28.12 -2.12
N MET A 876 42.90 -28.12 -2.77
CA MET A 876 41.80 -29.04 -2.48
C MET A 876 41.65 -30.14 -3.54
N GLN A 877 42.59 -30.28 -4.48
CA GLN A 877 42.48 -31.24 -5.58
C GLN A 877 42.24 -32.68 -5.10
N ASP A 878 42.77 -33.03 -3.93
CA ASP A 878 42.73 -34.38 -3.35
C ASP A 878 41.40 -34.75 -2.68
N ILE A 879 40.51 -33.77 -2.48
CA ILE A 879 39.15 -34.03 -2.01
C ILE A 879 38.35 -34.68 -3.14
N LYS A 880 38.08 -35.98 -3.04
CA LYS A 880 37.28 -36.68 -4.05
C LYS A 880 35.80 -36.27 -3.94
N LEU A 881 35.20 -35.92 -5.07
CA LEU A 881 33.80 -35.51 -5.16
C LEU A 881 33.03 -36.47 -6.08
N ASP A 882 33.18 -37.77 -5.80
CA ASP A 882 32.64 -38.84 -6.65
C ASP A 882 31.19 -39.20 -6.30
N ASN A 883 30.84 -39.19 -5.00
CA ASN A 883 29.47 -39.46 -4.52
C ASN A 883 28.99 -38.37 -3.54
N PRO A 884 28.01 -37.52 -3.92
CA PRO A 884 27.49 -36.46 -3.06
C PRO A 884 27.09 -36.91 -1.65
N LYS A 885 26.55 -38.12 -1.51
CA LYS A 885 26.12 -38.65 -0.21
C LYS A 885 27.28 -38.91 0.75
N ASN A 886 28.49 -39.08 0.22
CA ASN A 886 29.65 -39.53 0.96
C ASN A 886 30.82 -38.52 0.94
N TYR A 887 30.70 -37.35 0.29
CA TYR A 887 31.83 -36.39 0.18
C TYR A 887 32.53 -36.12 1.51
N VAL A 888 31.76 -35.89 2.56
CA VAL A 888 32.28 -35.56 3.89
C VAL A 888 32.88 -36.81 4.56
N SER A 889 32.18 -37.95 4.51
CA SER A 889 32.68 -39.19 5.14
C SER A 889 33.93 -39.74 4.43
N ASP A 890 34.00 -39.63 3.11
CA ASP A 890 35.15 -40.07 2.31
C ASP A 890 36.37 -39.22 2.63
N LEU A 891 36.19 -37.89 2.75
CA LEU A 891 37.25 -36.99 3.19
C LEU A 891 37.68 -37.28 4.63
N MET A 892 36.74 -37.41 5.58
CA MET A 892 37.05 -37.71 6.98
C MET A 892 37.86 -39.01 7.15
N ASN A 893 37.61 -40.01 6.30
CA ASN A 893 38.28 -41.29 6.35
C ASN A 893 39.65 -41.30 5.65
N SER A 894 39.98 -40.25 4.90
CA SER A 894 41.24 -40.12 4.17
C SER A 894 42.42 -39.91 5.11
N ASN A 895 43.59 -40.45 4.74
CA ASN A 895 44.81 -40.30 5.54
C ASN A 895 45.27 -38.84 5.59
N GLU A 896 45.03 -38.11 4.50
CA GLU A 896 45.33 -36.69 4.37
C GLU A 896 44.53 -35.85 5.38
N PHE A 897 43.21 -36.07 5.47
CA PHE A 897 42.40 -35.33 6.41
C PHE A 897 42.70 -35.69 7.86
N LYS A 898 42.89 -36.98 8.16
CA LYS A 898 43.24 -37.43 9.52
C LYS A 898 44.53 -36.77 10.01
N ARG A 899 45.58 -36.82 9.18
CA ARG A 899 46.85 -36.16 9.48
C ARG A 899 46.71 -34.64 9.61
N PHE A 900 45.98 -34.02 8.69
CA PHE A 900 45.72 -32.57 8.73
C PHE A 900 45.04 -32.17 10.05
N PHE A 901 44.02 -32.90 10.46
CA PHE A 901 43.27 -32.59 11.67
C PHE A 901 44.10 -32.83 12.94
N GLU A 902 44.90 -33.90 12.98
CA GLU A 902 45.78 -34.22 14.11
C GLU A 902 46.94 -33.23 14.27
N GLU A 903 47.67 -32.92 13.19
CA GLU A 903 48.82 -32.02 13.22
C GLU A 903 48.44 -30.56 13.49
N ASN A 904 47.20 -30.17 13.18
CA ASN A 904 46.73 -28.79 13.32
C ASN A 904 45.65 -28.64 14.40
N ARG A 905 45.55 -29.60 15.33
CA ARG A 905 44.51 -29.61 16.37
C ARG A 905 44.51 -28.35 17.23
N GLU A 906 45.69 -27.85 17.60
CA GLU A 906 45.80 -26.62 18.41
C GLU A 906 45.35 -25.37 17.64
N ASP A 907 45.73 -25.25 16.37
CA ASP A 907 45.28 -24.17 15.50
C ASP A 907 43.76 -24.25 15.27
N ILE A 908 43.24 -25.46 15.06
CA ILE A 908 41.80 -25.72 14.95
C ILE A 908 41.07 -25.27 16.22
N ASN A 909 41.57 -25.63 17.41
CA ASN A 909 41.00 -25.20 18.68
C ASN A 909 41.13 -23.68 18.91
N TYR A 910 42.20 -23.07 18.41
CA TYR A 910 42.39 -21.62 18.46
C TYR A 910 41.29 -20.87 17.68
N TYR A 911 40.83 -21.42 16.57
CA TYR A 911 39.70 -20.84 15.81
C TYR A 911 38.35 -20.97 16.53
N LEU A 912 38.24 -21.85 17.53
CA LEU A 912 37.01 -22.17 18.25
C LEU A 912 36.86 -21.46 19.60
N LYS A 913 37.74 -20.51 19.94
CA LYS A 913 37.70 -19.87 21.27
C LYS A 913 36.35 -19.22 21.56
N SER A 914 35.87 -19.43 22.78
CA SER A 914 34.57 -18.97 23.29
C SER A 914 34.45 -17.46 23.51
N ASP A 915 35.50 -16.70 23.19
CA ASP A 915 35.53 -15.24 23.27
C ASP A 915 35.05 -14.56 21.98
N LYS A 916 34.94 -15.31 20.87
CA LYS A 916 34.31 -14.81 19.64
C LYS A 916 32.78 -14.77 19.79
N PRO A 917 32.10 -13.69 19.33
CA PRO A 917 30.66 -13.54 19.51
C PRO A 917 29.80 -14.50 18.65
N GLU A 918 30.32 -15.06 17.57
CA GLU A 918 29.57 -15.87 16.59
C GLU A 918 29.78 -17.39 16.80
N ILE A 919 29.01 -18.26 16.13
CA ILE A 919 29.46 -19.66 15.91
C ILE A 919 30.86 -19.53 15.29
N GLY A 920 31.91 -20.06 15.93
CA GLY A 920 33.31 -19.93 15.52
C GLY A 920 33.66 -20.59 14.17
N MET A 921 32.81 -20.44 13.15
CA MET A 921 33.09 -20.76 11.77
C MET A 921 34.27 -19.91 11.29
N PRO A 922 35.21 -20.48 10.53
CA PRO A 922 36.34 -19.74 10.05
C PRO A 922 35.91 -18.66 9.05
N GLU A 923 36.36 -17.42 9.25
CA GLU A 923 36.15 -16.33 8.29
C GLU A 923 36.96 -16.57 7.00
N LYS A 924 36.69 -15.79 5.94
CA LYS A 924 37.39 -15.92 4.64
C LYS A 924 38.93 -15.98 4.75
N PRO A 925 39.62 -15.16 5.58
CA PRO A 925 41.08 -15.27 5.74
C PRO A 925 41.51 -16.57 6.43
N GLU A 926 40.75 -17.01 7.43
CA GLU A 926 41.00 -18.24 8.19
C GLU A 926 40.76 -19.46 7.31
N MET A 927 39.70 -19.43 6.50
CA MET A 927 39.40 -20.39 5.45
C MET A 927 40.55 -20.56 4.46
N GLY A 928 41.13 -19.45 4.00
CA GLY A 928 42.30 -19.50 3.12
C GLY A 928 43.52 -20.15 3.78
N ARG A 929 43.68 -20.03 5.10
CA ARG A 929 44.74 -20.72 5.86
C ARG A 929 44.43 -22.20 5.99
N ILE A 930 43.23 -22.57 6.42
CA ILE A 930 42.78 -23.96 6.55
C ILE A 930 42.97 -24.73 5.24
N ILE A 931 42.53 -24.16 4.11
CA ILE A 931 42.68 -24.77 2.78
C ILE A 931 44.16 -24.96 2.43
N ARG A 932 44.98 -23.93 2.67
CA ARG A 932 46.42 -24.00 2.39
C ARG A 932 47.10 -25.06 3.23
N THR A 933 46.81 -25.11 4.53
CA THR A 933 47.37 -26.08 5.47
C THR A 933 46.98 -27.51 5.10
N PHE A 934 45.71 -27.74 4.74
CA PHE A 934 45.25 -29.02 4.22
C PHE A 934 46.05 -29.41 2.96
N GLY A 935 46.16 -28.51 1.97
CA GLY A 935 46.89 -28.79 0.75
C GLY A 935 48.40 -29.00 0.94
N LEU A 936 49.01 -28.36 1.95
CA LEU A 936 50.41 -28.63 2.33
C LEU A 936 50.56 -30.01 2.97
N THR A 937 49.63 -30.39 3.85
CA THR A 937 49.58 -31.72 4.47
C THR A 937 49.47 -32.81 3.40
N CYS A 938 48.62 -32.61 2.38
CA CYS A 938 48.52 -33.51 1.25
C CYS A 938 49.86 -33.63 0.49
N LEU A 939 50.56 -32.53 0.23
CA LEU A 939 51.84 -32.55 -0.48
C LEU A 939 52.94 -33.27 0.32
N ASP A 940 52.91 -33.19 1.65
CA ASP A 940 53.86 -33.88 2.51
C ASP A 940 53.58 -35.39 2.62
N LEU A 941 52.33 -35.82 2.41
CA LEU A 941 51.97 -37.25 2.30
C LEU A 941 52.23 -37.84 0.91
N HIS A 942 52.27 -36.99 -0.12
CA HIS A 942 52.43 -37.37 -1.52
C HIS A 942 53.71 -36.73 -2.11
N PRO A 943 54.91 -37.21 -1.73
CA PRO A 943 56.19 -36.61 -2.10
C PRO A 943 56.40 -36.53 -3.62
N GLU A 944 55.79 -37.43 -4.40
CA GLU A 944 55.78 -37.39 -5.86
C GLU A 944 55.07 -36.15 -6.42
N ARG A 945 54.01 -35.67 -5.75
CA ARG A 945 53.30 -34.44 -6.13
C ARG A 945 54.08 -33.20 -5.72
N LYS A 946 54.76 -33.25 -4.57
CA LYS A 946 55.67 -32.19 -4.13
C LYS A 946 56.78 -31.98 -5.15
N ALA A 947 57.41 -33.08 -5.59
CA ALA A 947 58.42 -33.05 -6.67
C ALA A 947 57.84 -32.52 -7.99
N ALA A 948 56.63 -32.93 -8.39
CA ALA A 948 55.98 -32.43 -9.60
C ALA A 948 55.66 -30.92 -9.53
N LYS A 949 55.18 -30.43 -8.37
CA LYS A 949 54.87 -29.01 -8.15
C LYS A 949 56.15 -28.16 -8.13
N GLU A 950 57.24 -28.65 -7.56
CA GLU A 950 58.55 -28.02 -7.61
C GLU A 950 59.13 -27.97 -9.03
N ALA A 951 59.01 -29.07 -9.77
CA ALA A 951 59.40 -29.12 -11.18
C ALA A 951 58.61 -28.12 -12.04
N GLN A 952 57.30 -28.02 -11.82
CA GLN A 952 56.44 -27.04 -12.52
C GLN A 952 56.78 -25.60 -12.13
N LYS A 953 57.06 -25.33 -10.85
CA LYS A 953 57.51 -24.02 -10.38
C LYS A 953 58.86 -23.62 -10.99
N ASN A 954 59.79 -24.56 -11.12
CA ASN A 954 61.09 -24.36 -11.77
C ASN A 954 60.93 -24.13 -13.28
N LYS A 955 60.03 -24.86 -13.95
CA LYS A 955 59.69 -24.65 -15.36
C LYS A 955 59.07 -23.26 -15.61
N ASN A 956 58.15 -22.82 -14.73
CA ASN A 956 57.54 -21.50 -14.81
C ASN A 956 58.53 -20.37 -14.52
N LYS A 957 59.46 -20.56 -13.56
CA LYS A 957 60.58 -19.61 -13.34
C LYS A 957 61.47 -19.51 -14.58
N GLY A 958 61.80 -20.64 -15.22
CA GLY A 958 62.58 -20.66 -16.46
C GLY A 958 61.89 -19.96 -17.63
N ASN A 959 60.57 -20.15 -17.78
CA ASN A 959 59.78 -19.49 -18.82
C ASN A 959 59.62 -17.99 -18.57
N ASN A 960 59.41 -17.56 -17.32
CA ASN A 960 59.39 -16.13 -16.97
C ASN A 960 60.76 -15.48 -17.18
N HIS A 961 61.85 -16.19 -16.89
CA HIS A 961 63.20 -15.68 -17.14
C HIS A 961 63.51 -15.53 -18.64
N LYS A 962 63.03 -16.46 -19.48
CA LYS A 962 63.10 -16.35 -20.95
C LYS A 962 62.19 -15.24 -21.51
N ALA A 963 60.98 -15.06 -20.97
CA ALA A 963 60.07 -13.98 -21.37
C ALA A 963 60.62 -12.59 -20.99
N LEU A 964 61.26 -12.45 -19.82
CA LEU A 964 61.97 -11.23 -19.40
C LEU A 964 63.24 -10.95 -20.24
N GLN A 965 63.92 -11.98 -20.74
CA GLN A 965 65.03 -11.83 -21.69
C GLN A 965 64.55 -11.43 -23.09
N ASN A 966 63.38 -11.93 -23.52
CA ASN A 966 62.82 -11.61 -24.83
C ASN A 966 62.07 -10.27 -24.87
N GLY A 967 61.53 -9.76 -23.75
CA GLY A 967 60.91 -8.43 -23.65
C GLY A 967 61.89 -7.27 -23.39
N LYS A 968 63.20 -7.56 -23.26
CA LYS A 968 64.30 -6.57 -23.23
C LYS A 968 65.05 -6.45 -24.57
N LYS A 969 64.65 -7.23 -25.58
CA LYS A 969 64.94 -7.01 -26.99
C LYS A 969 63.74 -6.32 -27.61
#